data_AF-A0A286EMU5-F1
#
_entry.id   AF-A0A286EMU5-F1
#
_cell.length_a   1.000
_cell.length_b   1.000
_cell.length_c   1.000
_cell.angle_alpha   90.00
_cell.angle_beta   90.00
_cell.angle_gamma   90.00
#
_symmetry.space_group_name_H-M   'P 1'
#
loop_
_entity.id
_entity.type
_entity.pdbx_description
1 polymer ?
#
loop_
_entity_poly.entity_id
_entity_poly.type
_entity_poly.pdbx_seq_one_letter_code
_entity_poly.pdbx_strand_id
1 'polypeptide(L)'
;MVGTPDRPESATGWDATMRRHNLFGKTDQQPRPRGRRFICLLAAVTVAATLQLVSSGTASATPPTSGVASLSLINGWTNAPFATHEATATINRGIVTLQGAVATSGTNASPFVLPTGYRPATDAYVAVDLCGATNGRLHITPAGTVTVQAETSFSNAQCFTSLDGASFATSATGFTPLTLLNGWTNAPYSTSNAAIENIAGVLHFKGAIATSGTNVSPFTLPVGFRPFTNTYVPVDMCNAAKGRLYITTAGAVTVQAQNAFSDAQCFTSLDGVSFVPSGTGTTALTLTNGWVGGPFSTGIPRVAIVSGVVHLKGSMGSGTSAAAFTLPVGFRPATTVYAAADMCNATNGRLIIQPTGAVSVQAETSFSNAQCFTSLDGVTFATSGASFTPLSLVNGWTNAPYATSNAAVQVLSGVVHFKGAIATSGTNAQPFTLPVGFRPFSNLYVPVDLCNSTKGRLYITTTGVVTVQASTAFSNAQCFTSLDGASFVISGTGTTTLALTNGWVGAPFSTGIPRAVNLNGVVHLKGAMGSGTSTSAFTLPVGFRPATTVYAPVDMCGATNGRLIIQPTGAVSVQAETSFSNAQCFTSLDGATFATSTVGFTPVTLVNGWTNAPFSTSNAAIENLSGIVYFKGAIASGTTATAFTLPVGSRPSTNVYVSVDTCNATNGRLLITTAGTVSVQTEAAFSNAQCFTSLDGASFAL
;
A
#
# COMPACT_ATOMS: atom_id res chain seq x y z
N MET A 1 29.97 -34.91 -38.53
CA MET A 1 30.25 -35.73 -39.74
C MET A 1 28.91 -36.24 -40.24
N VAL A 2 28.35 -35.53 -41.24
CA VAL A 2 28.01 -35.99 -42.61
C VAL A 2 26.67 -36.77 -42.63
N GLY A 3 25.62 -36.41 -43.39
CA GLY A 3 25.43 -35.36 -44.39
C GLY A 3 23.97 -35.36 -44.91
N THR A 4 23.57 -34.21 -45.46
CA THR A 4 22.38 -33.91 -46.30
C THR A 4 22.46 -34.59 -47.69
N PRO A 5 21.42 -34.61 -48.55
CA PRO A 5 20.86 -33.48 -49.37
C PRO A 5 19.31 -33.56 -49.55
N ASP A 6 18.51 -32.72 -50.22
CA ASP A 6 18.57 -31.39 -50.86
C ASP A 6 17.11 -30.95 -51.14
N ARG A 7 16.85 -29.63 -51.24
CA ARG A 7 15.67 -29.00 -51.87
C ARG A 7 15.99 -28.59 -53.32
N PRO A 8 15.00 -28.24 -54.16
CA PRO A 8 14.72 -26.82 -54.49
C PRO A 8 13.19 -26.53 -54.63
N GLU A 9 12.59 -25.37 -54.33
CA GLU A 9 12.71 -23.94 -54.73
C GLU A 9 11.80 -23.47 -55.90
N SER A 10 11.36 -22.20 -55.80
CA SER A 10 10.52 -21.33 -56.68
C SER A 10 8.97 -21.46 -56.55
N ALA A 11 8.12 -20.46 -56.25
CA ALA A 11 8.02 -18.99 -56.37
C ALA A 11 7.35 -18.46 -57.68
N THR A 12 6.58 -17.36 -57.52
CA THR A 12 5.75 -16.56 -58.47
C THR A 12 4.26 -16.94 -58.51
N GLY A 13 3.25 -16.05 -58.55
CA GLY A 13 3.17 -14.59 -58.56
C GLY A 13 1.77 -14.13 -59.05
N TRP A 14 1.17 -13.17 -58.33
CA TRP A 14 0.31 -12.05 -58.78
C TRP A 14 -1.02 -12.24 -59.56
N ASP A 15 -2.08 -11.76 -58.89
CA ASP A 15 -3.05 -10.72 -59.33
C ASP A 15 -4.10 -11.03 -60.43
N ALA A 16 -5.39 -10.86 -60.08
CA ALA A 16 -6.42 -10.28 -60.96
C ALA A 16 -7.81 -10.11 -60.28
N THR A 17 -8.30 -8.87 -60.32
CA THR A 17 -9.70 -8.46 -60.58
C THR A 17 -10.82 -8.77 -59.57
N MET A 18 -11.33 -7.71 -58.92
CA MET A 18 -12.79 -7.57 -58.75
C MET A 18 -13.31 -6.26 -59.32
N ARG A 19 -14.39 -6.42 -60.08
CA ARG A 19 -15.07 -5.44 -60.92
C ARG A 19 -16.02 -4.56 -60.10
N ARG A 20 -16.14 -3.33 -60.61
CA ARG A 20 -17.21 -2.34 -60.47
C ARG A 20 -18.60 -2.90 -60.16
N HIS A 21 -19.37 -2.18 -59.33
CA HIS A 21 -20.74 -1.78 -59.65
C HIS A 21 -21.05 -0.40 -59.03
N ASN A 22 -21.28 0.58 -59.91
CA ASN A 22 -21.95 1.85 -59.62
C ASN A 22 -23.45 1.65 -59.83
N LEU A 23 -24.30 2.26 -59.00
CA LEU A 23 -25.64 2.65 -59.42
C LEU A 23 -26.02 4.01 -58.82
N PHE A 24 -26.46 4.86 -59.74
CA PHE A 24 -26.88 6.26 -59.61
C PHE A 24 -28.22 6.43 -58.89
N GLY A 25 -28.46 7.65 -58.38
CA GLY A 25 -29.81 8.16 -58.13
C GLY A 25 -29.88 9.51 -57.39
N LYS A 26 -29.75 10.62 -58.13
CA LYS A 26 -30.09 12.00 -57.71
C LYS A 26 -31.59 12.25 -57.80
N THR A 27 -32.11 13.15 -56.95
CA THR A 27 -33.02 14.32 -57.21
C THR A 27 -33.79 14.65 -55.92
N ASP A 28 -34.29 15.83 -55.59
CA ASP A 28 -33.98 17.26 -55.79
C ASP A 28 -35.10 18.01 -55.00
N GLN A 29 -34.93 19.31 -54.73
CA GLN A 29 -35.99 20.31 -54.46
C GLN A 29 -36.58 20.52 -53.03
N GLN A 30 -36.45 21.80 -52.62
CA GLN A 30 -37.05 22.60 -51.53
C GLN A 30 -38.59 22.78 -51.67
N PRO A 31 -39.38 23.38 -50.71
CA PRO A 31 -39.15 24.69 -50.08
C PRO A 31 -39.69 24.95 -48.63
N ARG A 32 -39.34 26.13 -48.08
CA ARG A 32 -39.88 26.76 -46.84
C ARG A 32 -41.33 27.26 -47.05
N PRO A 33 -42.09 27.66 -45.98
CA PRO A 33 -42.11 29.10 -45.61
C PRO A 33 -42.53 29.48 -44.15
N ARG A 34 -42.22 30.76 -43.79
CA ARG A 34 -42.89 31.71 -42.84
C ARG A 34 -43.00 31.33 -41.34
N GLY A 35 -42.73 32.16 -40.34
CA GLY A 35 -42.69 33.63 -40.22
C GLY A 35 -43.89 34.16 -39.42
N ARG A 36 -43.71 34.52 -38.14
CA ARG A 36 -44.60 35.44 -37.40
C ARG A 36 -43.86 36.08 -36.21
N ARG A 37 -43.92 37.42 -36.16
CA ARG A 37 -43.49 38.31 -35.07
C ARG A 37 -44.65 38.55 -34.10
N PHE A 38 -44.36 38.81 -32.83
CA PHE A 38 -45.20 39.63 -31.96
C PHE A 38 -44.33 40.48 -31.02
N ILE A 39 -44.81 41.69 -30.75
CA ILE A 39 -44.18 42.85 -30.11
C ILE A 39 -44.89 43.15 -28.76
N CYS A 40 -44.15 43.76 -27.81
CA CYS A 40 -44.60 44.46 -26.58
C CYS A 40 -45.14 43.59 -25.44
N LEU A 41 -44.96 43.89 -24.14
CA LEU A 41 -44.90 45.19 -23.47
C LEU A 41 -44.14 45.06 -22.11
N LEU A 42 -43.48 46.15 -21.72
CA LEU A 42 -42.88 46.38 -20.40
C LEU A 42 -43.99 46.65 -19.37
N ALA A 43 -44.01 45.94 -18.23
CA ALA A 43 -44.70 46.37 -17.02
C ALA A 43 -44.01 45.78 -15.78
N ALA A 44 -43.49 46.67 -14.95
CA ALA A 44 -42.93 46.35 -13.65
C ALA A 44 -44.05 46.04 -12.65
N VAL A 45 -43.92 44.92 -11.93
CA VAL A 45 -44.63 44.69 -10.67
C VAL A 45 -43.64 44.08 -9.70
N THR A 46 -43.22 44.88 -8.73
CA THR A 46 -42.54 44.48 -7.49
C THR A 46 -43.51 43.67 -6.62
N VAL A 47 -43.22 42.39 -6.42
CA VAL A 47 -43.74 41.61 -5.28
C VAL A 47 -42.54 41.01 -4.56
N ALA A 48 -42.26 41.55 -3.37
CA ALA A 48 -41.36 40.96 -2.42
C ALA A 48 -41.98 39.65 -1.90
N ALA A 49 -41.43 38.53 -2.33
CA ALA A 49 -41.64 37.23 -1.69
C ALA A 49 -40.26 36.75 -1.19
N THR A 50 -40.06 36.86 0.12
CA THR A 50 -38.95 36.25 0.84
C THR A 50 -39.04 34.73 0.71
N LEU A 51 -38.36 34.18 -0.30
CA LEU A 51 -38.09 32.76 -0.41
C LEU A 51 -36.78 32.48 0.34
N GLN A 52 -36.88 32.01 1.58
CA GLN A 52 -35.74 31.40 2.27
C GLN A 52 -35.32 30.15 1.49
N LEU A 53 -34.28 30.28 0.66
CA LEU A 53 -33.50 29.14 0.20
C LEU A 53 -32.84 28.52 1.44
N VAL A 54 -33.43 27.45 1.96
CA VAL A 54 -32.68 26.49 2.76
C VAL A 54 -31.81 25.74 1.77
N SER A 55 -30.58 26.21 1.55
CA SER A 55 -29.57 25.43 0.85
C SER A 55 -29.24 24.22 1.72
N SER A 56 -29.83 23.08 1.42
CA SER A 56 -29.32 21.79 1.84
C SER A 56 -27.97 21.59 1.14
N GLY A 57 -26.93 22.14 1.77
CA GLY A 57 -25.55 21.88 1.39
C GLY A 57 -25.29 20.39 1.57
N THR A 58 -25.47 19.61 0.51
CA THR A 58 -24.84 18.30 0.39
C THR A 58 -23.35 18.56 0.31
N ALA A 59 -22.71 18.60 1.47
CA ALA A 59 -21.25 18.52 1.57
C ALA A 59 -20.85 17.24 0.82
N SER A 60 -20.30 17.42 -0.39
CA SER A 60 -19.59 16.36 -1.09
C SER A 60 -18.39 16.03 -0.19
N ALA A 61 -18.55 15.00 0.62
CA ALA A 61 -17.48 14.51 1.46
C ALA A 61 -16.37 14.01 0.53
N THR A 62 -15.27 14.75 0.50
CA THR A 62 -14.02 14.30 -0.12
C THR A 62 -13.70 12.91 0.45
N PRO A 63 -13.51 11.87 -0.39
CA PRO A 63 -13.18 10.54 0.12
C PRO A 63 -11.89 10.63 0.95
N PRO A 64 -11.80 9.96 2.10
CA PRO A 64 -10.62 10.08 2.95
C PRO A 64 -9.38 9.57 2.21
N THR A 65 -8.30 10.31 2.40
CA THR A 65 -6.94 9.93 2.03
C THR A 65 -6.49 8.73 2.86
N SER A 66 -5.57 7.94 2.29
CA SER A 66 -5.08 6.68 2.85
C SER A 66 -4.75 6.76 4.35
N GLY A 67 -5.14 5.75 5.11
CA GLY A 67 -4.88 5.65 6.54
C GLY A 67 -5.22 4.27 7.10
N VAL A 68 -4.68 3.97 8.27
CA VAL A 68 -5.05 2.81 9.10
C VAL A 68 -5.89 3.33 10.26
N ALA A 69 -7.08 2.77 10.47
CA ALA A 69 -7.95 3.07 11.59
C ALA A 69 -8.09 1.82 12.48
N SER A 70 -7.72 1.96 13.76
CA SER A 70 -8.07 0.95 14.77
C SER A 70 -9.59 0.89 14.94
N LEU A 71 -10.15 -0.31 14.99
CA LEU A 71 -11.58 -0.52 15.16
C LEU A 71 -11.90 -0.63 16.65
N SER A 72 -12.65 0.34 17.17
CA SER A 72 -13.15 0.31 18.54
C SER A 72 -14.23 -0.76 18.66
N LEU A 73 -13.89 -1.86 19.32
CA LEU A 73 -14.83 -2.94 19.58
C LEU A 73 -15.84 -2.54 20.65
N ILE A 74 -17.08 -2.99 20.47
CA ILE A 74 -18.22 -2.72 21.35
C ILE A 74 -18.94 -4.02 21.71
N ASN A 75 -19.97 -3.94 22.56
CA ASN A 75 -20.89 -5.04 22.84
C ASN A 75 -20.21 -6.35 23.32
N GLY A 76 -19.08 -6.24 24.02
CA GLY A 76 -18.34 -7.40 24.55
C GLY A 76 -17.49 -8.14 23.52
N TRP A 77 -17.25 -7.55 22.34
CA TRP A 77 -16.26 -8.06 21.40
C TRP A 77 -14.84 -7.69 21.82
N THR A 78 -13.91 -8.59 21.58
CA THR A 78 -12.48 -8.46 21.89
C THR A 78 -11.61 -8.76 20.67
N ASN A 79 -10.40 -8.18 20.66
CA ASN A 79 -9.44 -8.23 19.56
C ASN A 79 -8.47 -9.41 19.67
N ALA A 80 -7.82 -9.71 18.55
CA ALA A 80 -6.62 -10.55 18.44
C ALA A 80 -6.72 -11.99 19.03
N PRO A 81 -7.85 -12.72 18.86
CA PRO A 81 -7.91 -14.13 19.24
C PRO A 81 -6.90 -14.96 18.41
N PHE A 82 -6.42 -16.07 18.95
CA PHE A 82 -5.53 -17.02 18.24
C PHE A 82 -4.26 -16.40 17.62
N ALA A 83 -3.66 -15.41 18.29
CA ALA A 83 -2.44 -14.72 17.85
C ALA A 83 -2.58 -14.02 16.48
N THR A 84 -3.79 -13.54 16.17
CA THR A 84 -4.08 -12.66 15.04
C THR A 84 -3.76 -11.20 15.36
N HIS A 85 -3.92 -10.32 14.36
CA HIS A 85 -3.78 -8.88 14.54
C HIS A 85 -5.00 -8.27 15.25
N GLU A 86 -4.85 -7.09 15.84
CA GLU A 86 -6.00 -6.30 16.29
C GLU A 86 -6.86 -5.88 15.09
N ALA A 87 -8.17 -5.73 15.31
CA ALA A 87 -9.10 -5.31 14.28
C ALA A 87 -8.76 -3.89 13.82
N THR A 88 -8.40 -3.77 12.55
CA THR A 88 -8.12 -2.48 11.91
C THR A 88 -8.81 -2.42 10.54
N ALA A 89 -9.02 -1.20 10.05
CA ALA A 89 -9.46 -0.94 8.70
C ALA A 89 -8.45 -0.03 8.00
N THR A 90 -8.08 -0.34 6.77
CA THR A 90 -7.30 0.53 5.91
C THR A 90 -8.13 0.94 4.71
N ILE A 91 -7.94 2.15 4.21
CA ILE A 91 -8.56 2.58 2.95
C ILE A 91 -7.49 2.96 1.93
N ASN A 92 -7.63 2.42 0.72
CA ASN A 92 -6.75 2.74 -0.39
C ASN A 92 -7.57 2.79 -1.68
N ARG A 93 -7.51 3.94 -2.38
CA ARG A 93 -8.23 4.17 -3.65
C ARG A 93 -9.72 3.77 -3.58
N GLY A 94 -10.36 4.05 -2.45
CA GLY A 94 -11.78 3.77 -2.24
C GLY A 94 -12.12 2.32 -1.86
N ILE A 95 -11.15 1.42 -1.77
CA ILE A 95 -11.33 0.08 -1.21
C ILE A 95 -10.95 0.11 0.26
N VAL A 96 -11.87 -0.31 1.12
CA VAL A 96 -11.59 -0.59 2.52
C VAL A 96 -11.15 -2.04 2.63
N THR A 97 -10.06 -2.29 3.34
CA THR A 97 -9.57 -3.61 3.70
C THR A 97 -9.57 -3.73 5.21
N LEU A 98 -10.23 -4.74 5.74
CA LEU A 98 -10.22 -5.08 7.15
C LEU A 98 -9.08 -6.06 7.44
N GLN A 99 -8.59 -6.05 8.67
CA GLN A 99 -7.47 -6.88 9.11
C GLN A 99 -7.66 -7.31 10.55
N GLY A 100 -7.03 -8.42 10.93
CA GLY A 100 -7.08 -8.97 12.28
C GLY A 100 -8.28 -9.88 12.48
N ALA A 101 -8.61 -10.14 13.74
CA ALA A 101 -9.78 -10.93 14.07
C ALA A 101 -10.44 -10.44 15.36
N VAL A 102 -11.70 -10.83 15.51
CA VAL A 102 -12.52 -10.49 16.67
C VAL A 102 -13.22 -11.75 17.20
N ALA A 103 -13.52 -11.74 18.50
CA ALA A 103 -14.31 -12.77 19.17
C ALA A 103 -15.21 -12.13 20.22
N THR A 104 -16.22 -12.85 20.72
CA THR A 104 -17.06 -12.36 21.82
C THR A 104 -17.61 -13.50 22.66
N SER A 105 -17.77 -13.27 23.96
CA SER A 105 -18.56 -14.15 24.83
C SER A 105 -20.03 -13.74 24.90
N GLY A 106 -20.41 -12.59 24.32
CA GLY A 106 -21.77 -12.06 24.29
C GLY A 106 -22.59 -12.59 23.11
N THR A 107 -23.88 -12.26 23.07
CA THR A 107 -24.82 -12.67 22.01
C THR A 107 -25.06 -11.58 20.95
N ASN A 108 -24.41 -10.43 21.09
CA ASN A 108 -24.61 -9.31 20.17
C ASN A 108 -23.75 -9.49 18.91
N ALA A 109 -24.38 -9.47 17.73
CA ALA A 109 -23.70 -9.68 16.46
C ALA A 109 -22.94 -8.46 15.91
N SER A 110 -22.97 -7.31 16.59
CA SER A 110 -22.35 -6.07 16.13
C SER A 110 -21.03 -5.77 16.85
N PRO A 111 -19.87 -6.04 16.22
CA PRO A 111 -18.57 -5.89 16.85
C PRO A 111 -18.06 -4.46 16.93
N PHE A 112 -18.37 -3.61 15.94
CA PHE A 112 -17.88 -2.24 15.86
C PHE A 112 -18.71 -1.40 14.88
N VAL A 113 -18.47 -0.10 14.90
CA VAL A 113 -18.98 0.87 13.92
C VAL A 113 -17.80 1.46 13.17
N LEU A 114 -17.85 1.42 11.84
CA LEU A 114 -16.80 1.99 10.99
C LEU A 114 -16.71 3.52 11.16
N PRO A 115 -15.50 4.10 11.18
CA PRO A 115 -15.32 5.54 11.12
C PRO A 115 -15.94 6.10 9.82
N THR A 116 -16.45 7.33 9.85
CA THR A 116 -17.22 7.94 8.73
C THR A 116 -16.55 7.82 7.37
N GLY A 117 -15.22 7.94 7.30
CA GLY A 117 -14.47 7.81 6.05
C GLY A 117 -14.42 6.38 5.44
N TYR A 118 -14.70 5.35 6.23
CA TYR A 118 -14.58 3.95 5.82
C TYR A 118 -15.94 3.33 5.48
N ARG A 119 -17.02 4.12 5.53
CA ARG A 119 -18.38 3.60 5.36
C ARG A 119 -18.71 3.42 3.88
N PRO A 120 -19.42 2.35 3.51
CA PRO A 120 -19.91 2.20 2.14
C PRO A 120 -21.07 3.15 1.86
N ALA A 121 -21.29 3.51 0.59
CA ALA A 121 -22.43 4.33 0.19
C ALA A 121 -23.77 3.57 0.20
N THR A 122 -23.72 2.25 0.06
CA THR A 122 -24.87 1.32 0.10
C THR A 122 -24.57 0.20 1.09
N ASP A 123 -25.53 -0.67 1.36
CA ASP A 123 -25.23 -1.89 2.12
C ASP A 123 -24.18 -2.71 1.37
N ALA A 124 -23.22 -3.28 2.12
CA ALA A 124 -22.17 -4.16 1.61
C ALA A 124 -22.18 -5.48 2.39
N TYR A 125 -22.03 -6.59 1.66
CA TYR A 125 -22.03 -7.94 2.23
C TYR A 125 -20.72 -8.65 1.88
N VAL A 126 -19.83 -8.80 2.87
CA VAL A 126 -18.45 -9.24 2.64
C VAL A 126 -18.19 -10.57 3.34
N ALA A 127 -17.70 -11.55 2.61
CA ALA A 127 -17.36 -12.87 3.15
C ALA A 127 -16.26 -12.79 4.20
N VAL A 128 -16.41 -13.57 5.27
CA VAL A 128 -15.42 -13.74 6.33
C VAL A 128 -15.34 -15.20 6.79
N ASP A 129 -14.19 -15.57 7.34
CA ASP A 129 -13.97 -16.89 7.94
C ASP A 129 -14.37 -16.86 9.43
N LEU A 130 -15.13 -17.87 9.86
CA LEU A 130 -15.49 -18.04 11.27
C LEU A 130 -14.76 -19.23 11.91
N CYS A 131 -15.01 -19.46 13.19
CA CYS A 131 -14.43 -20.60 13.92
C CYS A 131 -14.65 -21.94 13.18
N GLY A 132 -13.62 -22.78 13.16
CA GLY A 132 -13.66 -24.07 12.45
C GLY A 132 -13.59 -23.98 10.92
N ALA A 133 -13.22 -22.82 10.36
CA ALA A 133 -13.30 -22.53 8.94
C ALA A 133 -14.73 -22.57 8.36
N THR A 134 -15.73 -22.25 9.20
CA THR A 134 -17.12 -22.15 8.77
C THR A 134 -17.39 -20.82 8.07
N ASN A 135 -18.34 -20.79 7.14
CA ASN A 135 -18.64 -19.57 6.39
C ASN A 135 -19.39 -18.53 7.24
N GLY A 136 -19.07 -17.26 7.00
CA GLY A 136 -19.82 -16.13 7.54
C GLY A 136 -19.66 -14.91 6.65
N ARG A 137 -20.38 -13.86 7.00
CA ARG A 137 -20.29 -12.57 6.30
C ARG A 137 -20.45 -11.38 7.24
N LEU A 138 -19.89 -10.26 6.84
CA LEU A 138 -20.16 -8.95 7.42
C LEU A 138 -21.27 -8.28 6.63
N HIS A 139 -22.33 -7.86 7.31
CA HIS A 139 -23.29 -6.89 6.78
C HIS A 139 -22.90 -5.50 7.28
N ILE A 140 -22.57 -4.62 6.34
CA ILE A 140 -22.07 -3.28 6.61
C ILE A 140 -23.04 -2.27 6.03
N THR A 141 -23.61 -1.41 6.87
CA THR A 141 -24.57 -0.38 6.45
C THR A 141 -23.88 0.95 6.13
N PRO A 142 -24.53 1.88 5.41
CA PRO A 142 -24.02 3.25 5.21
C PRO A 142 -23.81 4.05 6.51
N ALA A 143 -24.48 3.66 7.59
CA ALA A 143 -24.25 4.24 8.92
C ALA A 143 -22.94 3.75 9.56
N GLY A 144 -22.25 2.78 8.95
CA GLY A 144 -21.02 2.17 9.43
C GLY A 144 -21.24 1.03 10.41
N THR A 145 -22.48 0.72 10.79
CA THR A 145 -22.77 -0.44 11.64
C THR A 145 -22.36 -1.71 10.91
N VAL A 146 -21.53 -2.52 11.56
CA VAL A 146 -21.12 -3.84 11.09
C VAL A 146 -21.80 -4.91 11.92
N THR A 147 -22.37 -5.92 11.26
CA THR A 147 -23.00 -7.08 11.89
C THR A 147 -22.43 -8.36 11.30
N VAL A 148 -22.00 -9.30 12.14
CA VAL A 148 -21.53 -10.62 11.71
C VAL A 148 -22.73 -11.55 11.55
N GLN A 149 -22.82 -12.21 10.40
CA GLN A 149 -23.83 -13.21 10.09
C GLN A 149 -23.12 -14.54 9.83
N ALA A 150 -23.49 -15.57 10.60
CA ALA A 150 -22.96 -16.92 10.43
C ALA A 150 -23.88 -17.75 9.56
N GLU A 151 -23.33 -18.63 8.72
CA GLU A 151 -24.12 -19.53 7.88
C GLU A 151 -24.96 -20.51 8.72
N THR A 152 -24.38 -21.04 9.80
CA THR A 152 -25.01 -22.11 10.60
C THR A 152 -25.39 -21.64 12.00
N SER A 153 -24.41 -21.19 12.80
CA SER A 153 -24.62 -20.78 14.19
C SER A 153 -23.76 -19.58 14.54
N PHE A 154 -24.36 -18.61 15.26
CA PHE A 154 -23.64 -17.46 15.78
C PHE A 154 -22.52 -17.83 16.76
N SER A 155 -22.57 -19.03 17.36
CA SER A 155 -21.47 -19.54 18.21
C SER A 155 -20.13 -19.60 17.49
N ASN A 156 -20.14 -19.76 16.16
CA ASN A 156 -18.90 -19.76 15.38
C ASN A 156 -18.28 -18.36 15.36
N ALA A 157 -19.11 -17.32 15.22
CA ALA A 157 -18.68 -15.93 15.29
C ALA A 157 -18.25 -15.51 16.71
N GLN A 158 -18.92 -16.04 17.74
CA GLN A 158 -18.52 -15.86 19.15
C GLN A 158 -17.10 -16.38 19.40
N CYS A 159 -16.80 -17.58 18.91
CA CYS A 159 -15.47 -18.17 19.01
C CYS A 159 -14.41 -17.36 18.23
N PHE A 160 -14.70 -17.04 16.96
CA PHE A 160 -13.73 -16.42 16.06
C PHE A 160 -14.42 -15.84 14.82
N THR A 161 -14.06 -14.61 14.46
CA THR A 161 -14.37 -13.99 13.17
C THR A 161 -13.08 -13.37 12.61
N SER A 162 -12.56 -13.94 11.53
CA SER A 162 -11.43 -13.34 10.80
C SER A 162 -11.91 -12.15 9.98
N LEU A 163 -11.22 -11.04 10.11
CA LEU A 163 -11.39 -9.87 9.23
C LEU A 163 -10.34 -9.86 8.12
N ASP A 164 -9.35 -10.75 8.15
CA ASP A 164 -8.27 -10.78 7.18
C ASP A 164 -8.79 -11.08 5.77
N GLY A 165 -8.51 -10.16 4.84
CA GLY A 165 -8.93 -10.28 3.44
C GLY A 165 -10.34 -9.77 3.15
N ALA A 166 -11.14 -9.46 4.18
CA ALA A 166 -12.43 -8.82 4.01
C ALA A 166 -12.22 -7.40 3.46
N SER A 167 -12.85 -7.10 2.32
CA SER A 167 -12.73 -5.80 1.68
C SER A 167 -14.03 -5.37 1.02
N PHE A 168 -14.21 -4.08 0.79
CA PHE A 168 -15.36 -3.55 0.06
C PHE A 168 -15.10 -2.15 -0.49
N ALA A 169 -15.88 -1.73 -1.48
CA ALA A 169 -15.79 -0.40 -2.07
C ALA A 169 -16.61 0.63 -1.27
N THR A 170 -16.05 1.80 -1.02
CA THR A 170 -16.72 2.92 -0.35
C THR A 170 -17.54 3.80 -1.31
N SER A 171 -17.09 3.91 -2.57
CA SER A 171 -17.72 4.75 -3.59
C SER A 171 -18.39 3.94 -4.71
N ALA A 172 -19.48 4.48 -5.23
CA ALA A 172 -20.13 3.98 -6.44
C ALA A 172 -19.47 4.48 -7.75
N THR A 173 -18.60 5.51 -7.69
CA THR A 173 -18.02 6.15 -8.88
C THR A 173 -16.72 5.49 -9.32
N GLY A 174 -16.50 5.40 -10.64
CA GLY A 174 -15.26 4.89 -11.20
C GLY A 174 -15.24 3.38 -11.45
N PHE A 175 -16.31 2.65 -11.15
CA PHE A 175 -16.47 1.25 -11.55
C PHE A 175 -17.21 1.14 -12.89
N THR A 176 -16.80 0.20 -13.73
CA THR A 176 -17.49 -0.16 -14.96
C THR A 176 -18.71 -1.05 -14.65
N PRO A 177 -19.94 -0.63 -15.00
CA PRO A 177 -21.13 -1.45 -14.77
C PRO A 177 -21.09 -2.79 -15.50
N LEU A 178 -21.54 -3.86 -14.83
CA LEU A 178 -21.69 -5.17 -15.44
C LEU A 178 -23.06 -5.28 -16.13
N THR A 179 -23.05 -5.75 -17.38
CA THR A 179 -24.28 -6.04 -18.12
C THR A 179 -24.78 -7.43 -17.72
N LEU A 180 -25.86 -7.46 -16.94
CA LEU A 180 -26.48 -8.71 -16.53
C LEU A 180 -27.28 -9.34 -17.68
N LEU A 181 -27.24 -10.67 -17.72
CA LEU A 181 -27.83 -11.52 -18.75
C LEU A 181 -28.80 -12.51 -18.11
N ASN A 182 -29.55 -13.24 -18.92
CA ASN A 182 -30.27 -14.45 -18.51
C ASN A 182 -31.21 -14.29 -17.30
N GLY A 183 -31.84 -13.12 -17.17
CA GLY A 183 -32.80 -12.83 -16.08
C GLY A 183 -32.16 -12.43 -14.75
N TRP A 184 -30.84 -12.26 -14.69
CA TRP A 184 -30.17 -11.70 -13.52
C TRP A 184 -30.44 -10.20 -13.37
N THR A 185 -30.59 -9.77 -12.13
CA THR A 185 -30.92 -8.39 -11.73
C THR A 185 -29.93 -7.87 -10.70
N ASN A 186 -29.82 -6.54 -10.61
CA ASN A 186 -28.87 -5.82 -9.76
C ASN A 186 -29.49 -5.39 -8.43
N ALA A 187 -28.61 -5.05 -7.47
CA ALA A 187 -28.94 -4.31 -6.26
C ALA A 187 -30.02 -4.92 -5.34
N PRO A 188 -30.05 -6.25 -5.10
CA PRO A 188 -30.91 -6.81 -4.07
C PRO A 188 -30.48 -6.30 -2.68
N TYR A 189 -31.40 -6.23 -1.72
CA TYR A 189 -31.13 -5.85 -0.32
C TYR A 189 -30.39 -4.51 -0.15
N SER A 190 -30.76 -3.49 -0.92
CA SER A 190 -30.18 -2.14 -0.83
C SER A 190 -28.67 -2.06 -1.13
N THR A 191 -28.12 -3.07 -1.81
CA THR A 191 -26.72 -3.07 -2.26
C THR A 191 -26.52 -2.18 -3.49
N SER A 192 -25.25 -1.97 -3.87
CA SER A 192 -24.91 -1.31 -5.13
C SER A 192 -25.26 -2.18 -6.36
N ASN A 193 -25.41 -1.53 -7.52
CA ASN A 193 -25.42 -2.24 -8.80
C ASN A 193 -24.08 -2.96 -9.02
N ALA A 194 -24.13 -4.15 -9.63
CA ALA A 194 -22.96 -4.95 -9.97
C ALA A 194 -22.04 -4.19 -10.92
N ALA A 195 -20.79 -4.03 -10.51
CA ALA A 195 -19.79 -3.33 -11.27
C ALA A 195 -18.39 -3.87 -10.96
N ILE A 196 -17.43 -3.58 -11.83
CA ILE A 196 -16.04 -4.02 -11.72
C ILE A 196 -15.08 -2.88 -12.03
N GLU A 197 -13.93 -2.85 -11.35
CA GLU A 197 -12.87 -1.88 -11.63
C GLU A 197 -11.47 -2.49 -11.50
N ASN A 198 -10.50 -1.97 -12.25
CA ASN A 198 -9.10 -2.33 -12.13
C ASN A 198 -8.36 -1.30 -11.26
N ILE A 199 -8.12 -1.66 -10.01
CA ILE A 199 -7.44 -0.80 -9.05
C ILE A 199 -6.03 -1.35 -8.85
N ALA A 200 -5.03 -0.63 -9.37
CA ALA A 200 -3.62 -0.98 -9.24
C ALA A 200 -3.26 -2.41 -9.71
N GLY A 201 -3.98 -2.94 -10.70
CA GLY A 201 -3.73 -4.28 -11.25
C GLY A 201 -4.52 -5.40 -10.59
N VAL A 202 -5.41 -5.09 -9.65
CA VAL A 202 -6.36 -6.03 -9.04
C VAL A 202 -7.76 -5.66 -9.51
N LEU A 203 -8.53 -6.65 -9.95
CA LEU A 203 -9.91 -6.44 -10.32
C LEU A 203 -10.78 -6.57 -9.08
N HIS A 204 -11.51 -5.52 -8.75
CA HIS A 204 -12.44 -5.48 -7.63
C HIS A 204 -13.87 -5.44 -8.17
N PHE A 205 -14.73 -6.29 -7.63
CA PHE A 205 -16.17 -6.18 -7.84
C PHE A 205 -16.81 -5.39 -6.70
N LYS A 206 -18.03 -4.93 -6.96
CA LYS A 206 -18.93 -4.39 -5.94
C LYS A 206 -20.38 -4.65 -6.31
N GLY A 207 -21.25 -4.50 -5.32
CA GLY A 207 -22.68 -4.69 -5.43
C GLY A 207 -23.10 -6.15 -5.30
N ALA A 208 -24.36 -6.44 -5.62
CA ALA A 208 -24.87 -7.80 -5.60
C ALA A 208 -25.83 -8.06 -6.77
N ILE A 209 -26.07 -9.34 -7.03
CA ILE A 209 -26.95 -9.84 -8.07
C ILE A 209 -27.93 -10.86 -7.52
N ALA A 210 -29.08 -11.02 -8.18
CA ALA A 210 -30.09 -12.03 -7.89
C ALA A 210 -30.83 -12.44 -9.17
N THR A 211 -31.51 -13.59 -9.18
CA THR A 211 -32.30 -14.04 -10.33
C THR A 211 -33.47 -14.91 -9.90
N SER A 212 -34.61 -14.80 -10.58
CA SER A 212 -35.70 -15.78 -10.46
C SER A 212 -35.58 -16.93 -11.46
N GLY A 213 -34.61 -16.87 -12.37
CA GLY A 213 -34.36 -17.88 -13.41
C GLY A 213 -33.42 -18.99 -12.94
N THR A 214 -33.25 -20.03 -13.74
CA THR A 214 -32.37 -21.19 -13.46
C THR A 214 -31.00 -21.10 -14.13
N ASN A 215 -30.73 -20.03 -14.88
CA ASN A 215 -29.48 -19.89 -15.61
C ASN A 215 -28.36 -19.41 -14.68
N VAL A 216 -27.29 -20.20 -14.59
CA VAL A 216 -26.13 -19.97 -13.72
C VAL A 216 -25.17 -18.88 -14.22
N SER A 217 -25.38 -18.30 -15.41
CA SER A 217 -24.44 -17.38 -16.07
C SER A 217 -24.94 -15.94 -16.05
N PRO A 218 -24.52 -15.11 -15.07
CA PRO A 218 -25.08 -13.77 -14.89
C PRO A 218 -24.55 -12.73 -15.86
N PHE A 219 -23.29 -12.83 -16.31
CA PHE A 219 -22.66 -11.84 -17.19
C PHE A 219 -21.40 -12.38 -17.85
N THR A 220 -20.86 -11.62 -18.79
CA THR A 220 -19.52 -11.82 -19.36
C THR A 220 -18.68 -10.59 -19.06
N LEU A 221 -17.46 -10.79 -18.55
CA LEU A 221 -16.53 -9.70 -18.26
C LEU A 221 -16.13 -8.97 -19.56
N PRO A 222 -16.10 -7.63 -19.54
CA PRO A 222 -15.52 -6.84 -20.62
C PRO A 222 -14.07 -7.25 -20.87
N VAL A 223 -13.59 -7.12 -22.12
CA VAL A 223 -12.28 -7.66 -22.55
C VAL A 223 -11.11 -7.22 -21.66
N GLY A 224 -11.12 -5.96 -21.19
CA GLY A 224 -10.07 -5.42 -20.31
C GLY A 224 -10.04 -6.00 -18.89
N PHE A 225 -11.05 -6.79 -18.51
CA PHE A 225 -11.20 -7.37 -17.16
C PHE A 225 -11.09 -8.90 -17.14
N ARG A 226 -10.77 -9.54 -18.28
CA ARG A 226 -10.74 -11.01 -18.37
C ARG A 226 -9.47 -11.57 -17.73
N PRO A 227 -9.55 -12.68 -16.97
CA PRO A 227 -8.37 -13.31 -16.41
C PRO A 227 -7.57 -14.05 -17.49
N PHE A 228 -6.27 -14.19 -17.27
CA PHE A 228 -5.37 -14.94 -18.17
C PHE A 228 -5.49 -16.47 -18.02
N THR A 229 -6.01 -16.92 -16.88
CA THR A 229 -6.28 -18.33 -16.57
C THR A 229 -7.69 -18.43 -16.01
N ASN A 230 -8.27 -19.63 -15.99
CA ASN A 230 -9.53 -19.82 -15.29
C ASN A 230 -9.37 -19.47 -13.81
N THR A 231 -10.37 -18.77 -13.26
CA THR A 231 -10.33 -18.20 -11.91
C THR A 231 -11.57 -18.59 -11.11
N TYR A 232 -11.35 -18.97 -9.85
CA TYR A 232 -12.40 -19.35 -8.91
C TYR A 232 -12.32 -18.47 -7.66
N VAL A 233 -13.30 -17.58 -7.46
CA VAL A 233 -13.33 -16.65 -6.33
C VAL A 233 -14.58 -16.88 -5.47
N PRO A 234 -14.45 -16.92 -4.14
CA PRO A 234 -15.60 -17.13 -3.25
C PRO A 234 -16.57 -15.95 -3.31
N VAL A 235 -17.85 -16.25 -3.11
CA VAL A 235 -18.94 -15.28 -2.93
C VAL A 235 -19.87 -15.74 -1.83
N ASP A 236 -20.54 -14.80 -1.18
CA ASP A 236 -21.65 -15.12 -0.29
C ASP A 236 -22.97 -15.08 -1.02
N MET A 237 -23.88 -15.94 -0.56
CA MET A 237 -25.24 -16.08 -1.06
C MET A 237 -26.26 -15.81 0.04
N CYS A 238 -27.52 -16.12 -0.23
CA CYS A 238 -28.62 -15.98 0.71
C CYS A 238 -28.29 -16.65 2.06
N ASN A 239 -28.67 -16.01 3.18
CA ASN A 239 -28.39 -16.51 4.53
C ASN A 239 -26.91 -16.79 4.84
N ALA A 240 -25.98 -16.08 4.18
CA ALA A 240 -24.55 -16.33 4.27
C ALA A 240 -24.14 -17.74 3.82
N ALA A 241 -24.96 -18.40 3.00
CA ALA A 241 -24.57 -19.63 2.32
C ALA A 241 -23.40 -19.36 1.37
N LYS A 242 -22.49 -20.33 1.24
CA LYS A 242 -21.32 -20.16 0.39
C LYS A 242 -21.62 -20.44 -1.09
N GLY A 243 -20.92 -19.71 -1.95
CA GLY A 243 -20.64 -20.17 -3.31
C GLY A 243 -19.36 -19.56 -3.88
N ARG A 244 -19.26 -19.58 -5.20
CA ARG A 244 -18.13 -19.02 -5.95
C ARG A 244 -18.55 -18.51 -7.33
N LEU A 245 -17.74 -17.60 -7.87
CA LEU A 245 -17.70 -17.32 -9.30
C LEU A 245 -16.64 -18.20 -9.94
N TYR A 246 -17.02 -18.87 -11.03
CA TYR A 246 -16.11 -19.46 -11.99
C TYR A 246 -15.99 -18.54 -13.20
N ILE A 247 -14.78 -18.04 -13.46
CA ILE A 247 -14.50 -17.06 -14.51
C ILE A 247 -13.53 -17.69 -15.51
N THR A 248 -13.97 -17.83 -16.75
CA THR A 248 -13.13 -18.34 -17.83
C THR A 248 -12.23 -17.26 -18.42
N THR A 249 -11.20 -17.67 -19.17
CA THR A 249 -10.34 -16.74 -19.93
C THR A 249 -11.10 -15.94 -21.00
N ALA A 250 -12.23 -16.45 -21.48
CA ALA A 250 -13.14 -15.73 -22.37
C ALA A 250 -14.01 -14.68 -21.63
N GLY A 251 -13.88 -14.58 -20.30
CA GLY A 251 -14.65 -13.68 -19.45
C GLY A 251 -16.05 -14.18 -19.10
N ALA A 252 -16.47 -15.36 -19.57
CA ALA A 252 -17.76 -15.93 -19.17
C ALA A 252 -17.72 -16.24 -17.66
N VAL A 253 -18.75 -15.80 -16.94
CA VAL A 253 -18.89 -15.98 -15.49
C VAL A 253 -20.04 -16.93 -15.22
N THR A 254 -19.80 -17.91 -14.36
CA THR A 254 -20.80 -18.84 -13.83
C THR A 254 -20.82 -18.76 -12.31
N VAL A 255 -22.02 -18.65 -11.73
CA VAL A 255 -22.24 -18.72 -10.28
C VAL A 255 -22.45 -20.18 -9.88
N GLN A 256 -21.70 -20.64 -8.89
CA GLN A 256 -21.80 -22.01 -8.35
C GLN A 256 -22.09 -21.95 -6.86
N ALA A 257 -23.21 -22.50 -6.43
CA ALA A 257 -23.58 -22.61 -5.02
C ALA A 257 -22.98 -23.90 -4.43
N GLN A 258 -22.60 -23.87 -3.15
CA GLN A 258 -22.13 -25.07 -2.43
C GLN A 258 -23.26 -26.09 -2.26
N ASN A 259 -24.45 -25.62 -1.87
CA ASN A 259 -25.57 -26.47 -1.49
C ASN A 259 -26.67 -26.47 -2.57
N ALA A 260 -27.42 -25.37 -2.68
CA ALA A 260 -28.53 -25.26 -3.62
C ALA A 260 -28.44 -23.97 -4.44
N PHE A 261 -28.73 -24.06 -5.73
CA PHE A 261 -28.72 -22.86 -6.59
C PHE A 261 -29.78 -21.82 -6.17
N SER A 262 -30.80 -22.20 -5.41
CA SER A 262 -31.75 -21.28 -4.78
C SER A 262 -31.10 -20.21 -3.92
N ASP A 263 -29.94 -20.51 -3.33
CA ASP A 263 -29.18 -19.54 -2.53
C ASP A 263 -28.67 -18.41 -3.43
N ALA A 264 -28.13 -18.76 -4.61
CA ALA A 264 -27.67 -17.81 -5.62
C ALA A 264 -28.82 -17.04 -6.28
N GLN A 265 -29.97 -17.70 -6.49
CA GLN A 265 -31.19 -17.07 -7.02
C GLN A 265 -31.67 -15.95 -6.09
N CYS A 266 -31.71 -16.22 -4.79
CA CYS A 266 -32.06 -15.23 -3.77
C CYS A 266 -31.05 -14.06 -3.74
N PHE A 267 -29.76 -14.38 -3.66
CA PHE A 267 -28.71 -13.38 -3.46
C PHE A 267 -27.33 -13.93 -3.85
N THR A 268 -26.50 -13.12 -4.50
CA THR A 268 -25.06 -13.34 -4.64
C THR A 268 -24.35 -12.01 -4.45
N SER A 269 -23.59 -11.88 -3.37
CA SER A 269 -22.75 -10.70 -3.13
C SER A 269 -21.53 -10.73 -4.04
N LEU A 270 -21.24 -9.59 -4.65
CA LEU A 270 -19.97 -9.35 -5.32
C LEU A 270 -19.08 -8.41 -4.50
N ASP A 271 -19.54 -7.90 -3.35
CA ASP A 271 -18.72 -7.07 -2.47
C ASP A 271 -17.58 -7.89 -1.86
N GLY A 272 -16.38 -7.34 -1.93
CA GLY A 272 -15.14 -7.99 -1.46
C GLY A 272 -14.56 -9.03 -2.41
N VAL A 273 -15.26 -9.37 -3.49
CA VAL A 273 -14.71 -10.24 -4.53
C VAL A 273 -13.63 -9.48 -5.29
N SER A 274 -12.43 -10.07 -5.33
CA SER A 274 -11.33 -9.52 -6.12
C SER A 274 -10.43 -10.62 -6.67
N PHE A 275 -9.71 -10.33 -7.74
CA PHE A 275 -8.66 -11.23 -8.24
C PHE A 275 -7.60 -10.49 -9.06
N VAL A 276 -6.41 -11.09 -9.17
CA VAL A 276 -5.34 -10.58 -10.03
C VAL A 276 -5.51 -11.16 -11.43
N PRO A 277 -5.72 -10.34 -12.49
CA PRO A 277 -6.03 -10.84 -13.83
C PRO A 277 -4.81 -11.48 -14.51
N SER A 278 -3.61 -10.89 -14.43
CA SER A 278 -2.38 -11.36 -15.10
C SER A 278 -1.38 -12.05 -14.15
N GLY A 279 -0.28 -12.58 -14.71
CA GLY A 279 0.86 -13.12 -13.95
C GLY A 279 2.08 -12.19 -13.89
N THR A 280 2.02 -11.02 -14.54
CA THR A 280 3.14 -10.05 -14.58
C THR A 280 3.30 -9.40 -13.22
N GLY A 281 4.53 -9.37 -12.68
CA GLY A 281 4.78 -8.83 -11.34
C GLY A 281 4.44 -9.79 -10.19
N THR A 282 4.24 -11.08 -10.47
CA THR A 282 3.98 -12.11 -9.46
C THR A 282 5.18 -13.04 -9.25
N THR A 283 5.36 -13.52 -8.02
CA THR A 283 6.35 -14.54 -7.64
C THR A 283 5.69 -15.92 -7.61
N ALA A 284 6.28 -16.92 -8.25
CA ALA A 284 5.77 -18.30 -8.16
C ALA A 284 5.97 -18.88 -6.75
N LEU A 285 4.99 -19.63 -6.25
CA LEU A 285 5.08 -20.31 -4.96
C LEU A 285 5.63 -21.72 -5.16
N THR A 286 6.60 -22.09 -4.32
CA THR A 286 7.14 -23.46 -4.28
C THR A 286 6.27 -24.30 -3.36
N LEU A 287 5.48 -25.20 -3.96
CA LEU A 287 4.65 -26.15 -3.23
C LEU A 287 5.50 -27.28 -2.62
N THR A 288 5.07 -27.80 -1.47
CA THR A 288 5.71 -28.91 -0.76
C THR A 288 4.70 -30.03 -0.48
N ASN A 289 5.13 -31.13 0.14
CA ASN A 289 4.22 -32.19 0.65
C ASN A 289 3.19 -32.70 -0.36
N GLY A 290 3.63 -32.98 -1.60
CA GLY A 290 2.78 -33.56 -2.65
C GLY A 290 1.79 -32.58 -3.31
N TRP A 291 1.73 -31.33 -2.86
CA TRP A 291 0.88 -30.32 -3.50
C TRP A 291 1.37 -30.02 -4.92
N VAL A 292 0.44 -30.03 -5.88
CA VAL A 292 0.66 -29.68 -7.29
C VAL A 292 -0.18 -28.47 -7.66
N GLY A 293 0.35 -27.62 -8.56
CA GLY A 293 -0.29 -26.38 -8.98
C GLY A 293 -1.11 -26.54 -10.27
N GLY A 294 -2.10 -25.67 -10.45
CA GLY A 294 -2.87 -25.53 -11.69
C GLY A 294 -3.87 -26.66 -12.04
N PRO A 295 -4.55 -27.33 -11.10
CA PRO A 295 -5.64 -28.24 -11.47
C PRO A 295 -6.76 -27.51 -12.23
N PHE A 296 -7.54 -28.25 -13.04
CA PHE A 296 -8.70 -27.74 -13.79
C PHE A 296 -8.40 -26.55 -14.74
N SER A 297 -7.20 -26.51 -15.33
CA SER A 297 -6.76 -25.43 -16.23
C SER A 297 -6.70 -24.03 -15.58
N THR A 298 -6.52 -23.99 -14.26
CA THR A 298 -6.26 -22.75 -13.52
C THR A 298 -4.77 -22.37 -13.58
N GLY A 299 -4.45 -21.20 -13.03
CA GLY A 299 -3.05 -20.76 -12.92
C GLY A 299 -2.25 -21.56 -11.88
N ILE A 300 -0.94 -21.66 -12.11
CA ILE A 300 -0.02 -22.15 -11.07
C ILE A 300 0.04 -21.17 -9.88
N PRO A 301 0.19 -21.65 -8.64
CA PRO A 301 0.25 -20.83 -7.43
C PRO A 301 1.30 -19.72 -7.48
N ARG A 302 0.84 -18.49 -7.28
CA ARG A 302 1.63 -17.26 -7.34
C ARG A 302 1.21 -16.29 -6.24
N VAL A 303 2.12 -15.38 -5.90
CA VAL A 303 1.90 -14.32 -4.92
C VAL A 303 2.37 -12.96 -5.45
N ALA A 304 1.64 -11.91 -5.13
CA ALA A 304 2.02 -10.53 -5.39
C ALA A 304 1.65 -9.64 -4.19
N ILE A 305 2.31 -8.50 -4.08
CA ILE A 305 1.87 -7.42 -3.17
C ILE A 305 1.40 -6.28 -4.05
N VAL A 306 0.16 -5.87 -3.83
CA VAL A 306 -0.42 -4.70 -4.46
C VAL A 306 -0.89 -3.78 -3.35
N SER A 307 -0.33 -2.58 -3.31
CA SER A 307 -0.74 -1.56 -2.33
C SER A 307 -0.69 -2.01 -0.85
N GLY A 308 0.27 -2.86 -0.50
CA GLY A 308 0.45 -3.38 0.87
C GLY A 308 -0.41 -4.60 1.23
N VAL A 309 -1.24 -5.08 0.30
CA VAL A 309 -2.03 -6.31 0.45
C VAL A 309 -1.37 -7.43 -0.35
N VAL A 310 -1.21 -8.59 0.29
CA VAL A 310 -0.78 -9.81 -0.39
C VAL A 310 -1.97 -10.38 -1.12
N HIS A 311 -1.80 -10.63 -2.42
CA HIS A 311 -2.74 -11.34 -3.25
C HIS A 311 -2.13 -12.68 -3.64
N LEU A 312 -2.83 -13.77 -3.31
CA LEU A 312 -2.53 -15.07 -3.88
C LEU A 312 -3.33 -15.27 -5.18
N LYS A 313 -2.81 -16.14 -6.03
CA LYS A 313 -3.39 -16.46 -7.33
C LYS A 313 -3.11 -17.91 -7.71
N GLY A 314 -3.99 -18.46 -8.52
CA GLY A 314 -3.90 -19.80 -9.06
C GLY A 314 -4.62 -20.79 -8.17
N SER A 315 -4.31 -22.07 -8.32
CA SER A 315 -4.87 -23.09 -7.44
C SER A 315 -3.90 -24.24 -7.24
N MET A 316 -4.18 -25.06 -6.23
CA MET A 316 -3.39 -26.23 -5.88
C MET A 316 -4.28 -27.42 -5.54
N GLY A 317 -3.70 -28.63 -5.61
CA GLY A 317 -4.36 -29.88 -5.26
C GLY A 317 -3.35 -30.99 -4.94
N SER A 318 -3.84 -32.19 -4.70
CA SER A 318 -3.10 -33.44 -4.46
C SER A 318 -2.19 -33.48 -3.22
N GLY A 319 -2.30 -32.51 -2.30
CA GLY A 319 -1.49 -32.48 -1.09
C GLY A 319 -1.61 -33.74 -0.23
N THR A 320 -0.50 -34.17 0.38
CA THR A 320 -0.47 -35.29 1.33
C THR A 320 -0.47 -34.84 2.79
N SER A 321 -0.33 -33.54 3.04
CA SER A 321 -0.39 -32.91 4.35
C SER A 321 -1.00 -31.51 4.25
N ALA A 322 -1.56 -31.00 5.35
CA ALA A 322 -2.10 -29.65 5.41
C ALA A 322 -1.06 -28.57 5.08
N ALA A 323 0.22 -28.78 5.41
CA ALA A 323 1.28 -27.83 5.07
C ALA A 323 1.52 -27.82 3.56
N ALA A 324 1.31 -26.66 2.92
CA ALA A 324 1.27 -26.54 1.46
C ALA A 324 2.50 -25.85 0.85
N PHE A 325 2.94 -24.74 1.43
CA PHE A 325 4.11 -23.98 0.97
C PHE A 325 4.59 -23.01 2.05
N THR A 326 5.71 -22.34 1.78
CA THR A 326 6.23 -21.25 2.60
C THR A 326 6.27 -19.97 1.78
N LEU A 327 5.65 -18.90 2.27
CA LEU A 327 5.71 -17.58 1.65
C LEU A 327 7.15 -17.03 1.66
N PRO A 328 7.60 -16.38 0.56
CA PRO A 328 8.86 -15.65 0.57
C PRO A 328 8.81 -14.52 1.61
N VAL A 329 9.95 -14.16 2.18
CA VAL A 329 10.06 -13.24 3.34
C VAL A 329 9.28 -11.93 3.14
N GLY A 330 9.30 -11.35 1.93
CA GLY A 330 8.59 -10.11 1.63
C GLY A 330 7.06 -10.20 1.64
N PHE A 331 6.47 -11.40 1.70
CA PHE A 331 5.02 -11.64 1.65
C PHE A 331 4.44 -12.16 2.98
N ARG A 332 5.26 -12.31 4.01
CA ARG A 332 4.83 -12.93 5.27
C ARG A 332 4.03 -11.92 6.11
N PRO A 333 2.93 -12.34 6.76
CA PRO A 333 2.20 -11.47 7.69
C PRO A 333 2.98 -11.28 9.00
N ALA A 334 2.65 -10.25 9.78
CA ALA A 334 3.23 -10.03 11.11
C ALA A 334 2.71 -11.01 12.17
N THR A 335 1.45 -11.39 12.02
CA THR A 335 0.67 -12.23 12.93
C THR A 335 0.11 -13.41 12.15
N THR A 336 -0.46 -14.39 12.83
CA THR A 336 -1.17 -15.46 12.13
C THR A 336 -2.37 -14.85 11.40
N VAL A 337 -2.56 -15.23 10.15
CA VAL A 337 -3.67 -14.83 9.29
C VAL A 337 -4.52 -16.06 8.99
N TYR A 338 -5.84 -15.86 9.00
CA TYR A 338 -6.83 -16.86 8.63
C TYR A 338 -7.63 -16.34 7.43
N ALA A 339 -7.24 -16.75 6.24
CA ALA A 339 -7.83 -16.24 4.99
C ALA A 339 -8.72 -17.31 4.36
N ALA A 340 -9.98 -16.98 4.10
CA ALA A 340 -10.94 -17.87 3.46
C ALA A 340 -10.43 -18.32 2.08
N ALA A 341 -10.66 -19.59 1.74
CA ALA A 341 -10.28 -20.18 0.47
C ALA A 341 -11.43 -21.02 -0.11
N ASP A 342 -11.54 -21.05 -1.43
CA ASP A 342 -12.49 -21.94 -2.12
C ASP A 342 -11.89 -23.33 -2.28
N MET A 343 -12.70 -24.36 -2.06
CA MET A 343 -12.28 -25.75 -2.19
C MET A 343 -13.16 -26.52 -3.18
N CYS A 344 -12.87 -27.81 -3.35
CA CYS A 344 -13.62 -28.69 -4.25
C CYS A 344 -15.13 -28.61 -3.98
N ASN A 345 -15.93 -28.58 -5.05
CA ASN A 345 -17.39 -28.42 -5.00
C ASN A 345 -17.87 -27.15 -4.26
N ALA A 346 -17.10 -26.06 -4.34
CA ALA A 346 -17.39 -24.81 -3.64
C ALA A 346 -17.47 -24.93 -2.10
N THR A 347 -16.90 -25.99 -1.53
CA THR A 347 -16.86 -26.18 -0.07
C THR A 347 -15.95 -25.16 0.61
N ASN A 348 -16.18 -24.90 1.91
CA ASN A 348 -15.38 -23.95 2.66
C ASN A 348 -14.07 -24.51 3.20
N GLY A 349 -13.15 -23.58 3.39
CA GLY A 349 -11.92 -23.77 4.11
C GLY A 349 -11.12 -22.49 4.12
N ARG A 350 -9.89 -22.59 4.61
CA ARG A 350 -9.00 -21.44 4.78
C ARG A 350 -7.55 -21.81 4.65
N LEU A 351 -6.75 -20.79 4.40
CA LEU A 351 -5.31 -20.83 4.64
C LEU A 351 -5.02 -20.29 6.03
N ILE A 352 -4.23 -21.03 6.79
CA ILE A 352 -3.59 -20.55 8.01
C ILE A 352 -2.18 -20.14 7.62
N ILE A 353 -1.90 -18.85 7.74
CA ILE A 353 -0.64 -18.25 7.29
C ILE A 353 0.07 -17.71 8.51
N GLN A 354 1.21 -18.31 8.85
CA GLN A 354 1.97 -17.94 10.04
C GLN A 354 2.99 -16.83 9.73
N PRO A 355 3.47 -16.08 10.75
CA PRO A 355 4.52 -15.08 10.56
C PRO A 355 5.84 -15.63 9.99
N THR A 356 6.10 -16.92 10.22
CA THR A 356 7.22 -17.64 9.63
C THR A 356 7.10 -17.81 8.10
N GLY A 357 5.94 -17.49 7.53
CA GLY A 357 5.57 -17.73 6.15
C GLY A 357 5.02 -19.13 5.91
N ALA A 358 5.01 -20.01 6.91
CA ALA A 358 4.42 -21.34 6.76
C ALA A 358 2.91 -21.22 6.47
N VAL A 359 2.46 -21.86 5.39
CA VAL A 359 1.06 -21.89 4.99
C VAL A 359 0.53 -23.31 5.08
N SER A 360 -0.54 -23.49 5.85
CA SER A 360 -1.31 -24.73 5.90
C SER A 360 -2.76 -24.52 5.48
N VAL A 361 -3.35 -25.56 4.91
CA VAL A 361 -4.73 -25.57 4.46
C VAL A 361 -5.60 -26.26 5.50
N GLN A 362 -6.70 -25.63 5.87
CA GLN A 362 -7.72 -26.24 6.71
C GLN A 362 -9.05 -26.24 5.96
N ALA A 363 -9.58 -27.44 5.68
CA ALA A 363 -10.92 -27.59 5.16
C ALA A 363 -11.94 -27.49 6.31
N GLU A 364 -13.14 -26.99 6.00
CA GLU A 364 -14.26 -26.92 6.95
C GLU A 364 -14.71 -28.32 7.41
N THR A 365 -14.81 -29.26 6.48
CA THR A 365 -15.36 -30.60 6.73
C THR A 365 -14.32 -31.71 6.58
N SER A 366 -13.80 -31.92 5.36
CA SER A 366 -12.82 -32.96 5.06
C SER A 366 -11.62 -32.42 4.31
N PHE A 367 -10.43 -32.85 4.73
CA PHE A 367 -9.18 -32.50 4.04
C PHE A 367 -9.17 -32.95 2.56
N SER A 368 -9.94 -33.99 2.20
CA SER A 368 -10.10 -34.43 0.81
C SER A 368 -10.63 -33.33 -0.13
N ASN A 369 -11.39 -32.36 0.39
CA ASN A 369 -11.86 -31.23 -0.40
C ASN A 369 -10.70 -30.34 -0.83
N ALA A 370 -9.77 -30.07 0.09
CA ALA A 370 -8.55 -29.33 -0.18
C ALA A 370 -7.61 -30.09 -1.13
N GLN A 371 -7.51 -31.42 -0.96
CA GLN A 371 -6.72 -32.29 -1.84
C GLN A 371 -7.28 -32.33 -3.27
N CYS A 372 -8.60 -32.32 -3.43
CA CYS A 372 -9.21 -32.23 -4.75
C CYS A 372 -8.91 -30.87 -5.40
N PHE A 373 -9.14 -29.78 -4.66
CA PHE A 373 -8.98 -28.42 -5.17
C PHE A 373 -8.89 -27.42 -4.01
N THR A 374 -7.93 -26.50 -4.09
CA THR A 374 -7.87 -25.29 -3.26
C THR A 374 -7.56 -24.09 -4.16
N SER A 375 -8.53 -23.20 -4.33
CA SER A 375 -8.31 -21.93 -5.01
C SER A 375 -7.52 -20.97 -4.12
N LEU A 376 -6.51 -20.34 -4.72
CA LEU A 376 -5.81 -19.21 -4.14
C LEU A 376 -6.32 -17.88 -4.71
N ASP A 377 -7.15 -17.92 -5.77
CA ASP A 377 -7.73 -16.72 -6.35
C ASP A 377 -8.72 -16.09 -5.38
N GLY A 378 -8.59 -14.77 -5.18
CA GLY A 378 -9.39 -14.02 -4.22
C GLY A 378 -8.92 -14.15 -2.77
N VAL A 379 -7.95 -15.02 -2.48
CA VAL A 379 -7.30 -15.07 -1.17
C VAL A 379 -6.37 -13.88 -1.04
N THR A 380 -6.72 -12.97 -0.15
CA THR A 380 -5.93 -11.79 0.15
C THR A 380 -5.75 -11.64 1.64
N PHE A 381 -4.66 -11.01 2.04
CA PHE A 381 -4.47 -10.58 3.41
C PHE A 381 -3.52 -9.40 3.41
N ALA A 382 -3.71 -8.47 4.32
CA ALA A 382 -2.70 -7.44 4.52
C ALA A 382 -1.45 -8.09 5.10
N THR A 383 -0.27 -7.59 4.75
CA THR A 383 0.96 -7.96 5.48
C THR A 383 0.95 -7.45 6.93
N SER A 384 -0.21 -6.99 7.45
CA SER A 384 -0.47 -6.35 8.74
C SER A 384 0.75 -5.60 9.20
N GLY A 385 1.00 -4.43 8.60
CA GLY A 385 2.22 -3.61 8.70
C GLY A 385 3.26 -4.25 9.61
N ALA A 386 4.06 -5.18 9.05
CA ALA A 386 5.05 -6.01 9.75
C ALA A 386 5.35 -5.52 11.17
N SER A 387 4.93 -6.21 12.23
CA SER A 387 5.29 -5.76 13.57
C SER A 387 6.81 -5.57 13.62
N PHE A 388 7.23 -4.39 14.08
CA PHE A 388 8.65 -4.07 14.15
C PHE A 388 9.36 -5.17 14.93
N THR A 389 10.29 -5.87 14.26
CA THR A 389 11.09 -6.93 14.86
C THR A 389 12.06 -6.29 15.83
N PRO A 390 12.01 -6.62 17.14
CA PRO A 390 12.94 -6.04 18.11
C PRO A 390 14.39 -6.33 17.73
N LEU A 391 15.26 -5.33 17.85
CA LEU A 391 16.69 -5.49 17.62
C LEU A 391 17.34 -6.03 18.90
N SER A 392 18.06 -7.15 18.78
CA SER A 392 18.88 -7.69 19.87
C SER A 392 20.14 -6.84 20.02
N LEU A 393 20.15 -5.99 21.04
CA LEU A 393 21.31 -5.16 21.36
C LEU A 393 22.42 -6.00 22.00
N VAL A 394 23.67 -5.68 21.66
CA VAL A 394 24.88 -6.36 22.13
C VAL A 394 25.88 -5.33 22.66
N ASN A 395 27.02 -5.80 23.19
CA ASN A 395 28.16 -4.96 23.55
C ASN A 395 27.83 -3.79 24.51
N GLY A 396 26.85 -3.97 25.40
CA GLY A 396 26.47 -2.96 26.40
C GLY A 396 25.56 -1.86 25.87
N TRP A 397 24.98 -2.01 24.68
CA TRP A 397 23.94 -1.11 24.18
C TRP A 397 22.58 -1.42 24.81
N THR A 398 21.82 -0.37 25.11
CA THR A 398 20.49 -0.44 25.75
C THR A 398 19.46 0.35 24.94
N ASN A 399 18.18 0.01 25.17
CA ASN A 399 17.03 0.55 24.45
C ASN A 399 16.41 1.78 25.12
N ALA A 400 15.61 2.50 24.34
CA ALA A 400 14.60 3.47 24.79
C ALA A 400 15.09 4.63 25.69
N PRO A 401 16.25 5.26 25.43
CA PRO A 401 16.62 6.49 26.13
C PRO A 401 15.63 7.62 25.79
N TYR A 402 15.44 8.58 26.69
CA TYR A 402 14.61 9.79 26.47
C TYR A 402 13.13 9.53 26.07
N ALA A 403 12.54 8.46 26.59
CA ALA A 403 11.14 8.06 26.37
C ALA A 403 10.79 7.76 24.90
N THR A 404 11.77 7.27 24.13
CA THR A 404 11.54 6.71 22.79
C THR A 404 11.05 5.26 22.87
N SER A 405 10.69 4.69 21.72
CA SER A 405 10.47 3.25 21.58
C SER A 405 11.77 2.45 21.77
N ASN A 406 11.61 1.15 22.05
CA ASN A 406 12.68 0.17 21.92
C ASN A 406 13.14 0.07 20.46
N ALA A 407 14.44 -0.16 20.26
CA ALA A 407 15.02 -0.32 18.94
C ALA A 407 14.43 -1.54 18.23
N ALA A 408 13.90 -1.30 17.05
CA ALA A 408 13.27 -2.35 16.26
C ALA A 408 13.35 -2.02 14.77
N VAL A 409 13.13 -3.02 13.94
CA VAL A 409 13.27 -2.92 12.48
C VAL A 409 12.11 -3.61 11.76
N GLN A 410 11.70 -3.06 10.63
CA GLN A 410 10.58 -3.55 9.83
C GLN A 410 10.92 -3.44 8.34
N VAL A 411 10.41 -4.35 7.51
CA VAL A 411 10.39 -4.16 6.04
C VAL A 411 8.98 -3.77 5.61
N LEU A 412 8.83 -2.58 5.02
CA LEU A 412 7.60 -2.12 4.39
C LEU A 412 7.88 -1.78 2.93
N SER A 413 7.11 -2.39 2.01
CA SER A 413 7.24 -2.14 0.57
C SER A 413 8.68 -2.25 0.03
N GLY A 414 9.51 -3.12 0.61
CA GLY A 414 10.91 -3.30 0.22
C GLY A 414 11.91 -2.31 0.83
N VAL A 415 11.44 -1.45 1.74
CA VAL A 415 12.26 -0.51 2.53
C VAL A 415 12.36 -1.02 3.95
N VAL A 416 13.59 -1.13 4.46
CA VAL A 416 13.87 -1.34 5.87
C VAL A 416 13.64 -0.02 6.59
N HIS A 417 12.73 -0.01 7.56
CA HIS A 417 12.50 1.11 8.47
C HIS A 417 13.01 0.72 9.85
N PHE A 418 13.72 1.63 10.49
CA PHE A 418 14.06 1.52 11.90
C PHE A 418 13.14 2.40 12.75
N LYS A 419 13.03 2.05 14.03
CA LYS A 419 12.40 2.91 15.04
C LYS A 419 13.07 2.77 16.39
N GLY A 420 12.76 3.72 17.26
CA GLY A 420 13.28 3.80 18.62
C GLY A 420 14.67 4.39 18.68
N ALA A 421 15.27 4.35 19.87
CA ALA A 421 16.61 4.84 20.07
C ALA A 421 17.41 3.90 20.97
N ILE A 422 18.73 4.06 20.91
CA ILE A 422 19.70 3.27 21.66
C ILE A 422 20.74 4.17 22.32
N ALA A 423 21.36 3.68 23.39
CA ALA A 423 22.48 4.33 24.07
C ALA A 423 23.44 3.26 24.61
N THR A 424 24.65 3.66 25.00
CA THR A 424 25.60 2.76 25.68
C THR A 424 26.54 3.53 26.59
N SER A 425 26.98 2.92 27.69
CA SER A 425 28.12 3.40 28.48
C SER A 425 29.46 2.77 28.04
N GLY A 426 29.43 1.79 27.12
CA GLY A 426 30.60 1.10 26.61
C GLY A 426 31.27 1.84 25.44
N THR A 427 32.46 1.38 25.04
CA THR A 427 33.25 1.98 23.94
C THR A 427 33.07 1.26 22.60
N ASN A 428 32.28 0.20 22.54
CA ASN A 428 32.09 -0.59 21.33
C ASN A 428 31.02 0.04 20.44
N ALA A 429 31.38 0.36 19.19
CA ALA A 429 30.51 1.01 18.21
C ALA A 429 29.45 0.09 17.59
N GLN A 430 29.45 -1.22 17.86
CA GLN A 430 28.51 -2.18 17.28
C GLN A 430 27.32 -2.44 18.24
N PRO A 431 26.14 -1.84 17.99
CA PRO A 431 24.97 -2.06 18.83
C PRO A 431 24.22 -3.36 18.56
N PHE A 432 24.16 -3.82 17.31
CA PHE A 432 23.40 -5.01 16.94
C PHE A 432 23.88 -5.59 15.61
N THR A 433 23.34 -6.77 15.27
CA THR A 433 23.44 -7.36 13.93
C THR A 433 22.03 -7.53 13.39
N LEU A 434 21.77 -7.02 12.20
CA LEU A 434 20.48 -7.18 11.52
C LEU A 434 20.14 -8.66 11.33
N PRO A 435 18.89 -9.08 11.63
CA PRO A 435 18.44 -10.41 11.28
C PRO A 435 18.51 -10.62 9.77
N VAL A 436 18.68 -11.87 9.31
CA VAL A 436 18.98 -12.20 7.89
C VAL A 436 18.01 -11.56 6.91
N GLY A 437 16.72 -11.48 7.25
CA GLY A 437 15.68 -10.86 6.40
C GLY A 437 15.79 -9.34 6.25
N PHE A 438 16.63 -8.66 7.02
CA PHE A 438 16.81 -7.21 7.02
C PHE A 438 18.13 -6.76 6.37
N ARG A 439 19.00 -7.70 5.97
CA ARG A 439 20.38 -7.38 5.56
C ARG A 439 20.44 -6.79 4.16
N PRO A 440 21.31 -5.80 3.91
CA PRO A 440 21.45 -5.22 2.59
C PRO A 440 22.35 -6.06 1.66
N PHE A 441 22.20 -5.87 0.35
CA PHE A 441 23.04 -6.54 -0.67
C PHE A 441 24.43 -5.93 -0.84
N SER A 442 24.59 -4.66 -0.49
CA SER A 442 25.86 -3.93 -0.48
C SER A 442 26.02 -3.24 0.87
N ASN A 443 27.23 -2.79 1.20
CA ASN A 443 27.39 -1.98 2.40
C ASN A 443 26.64 -0.65 2.23
N LEU A 444 26.07 -0.14 3.32
CA LEU A 444 25.25 1.07 3.34
C LEU A 444 25.71 2.04 4.43
N TYR A 445 25.45 3.31 4.20
CA TYR A 445 25.68 4.39 5.17
C TYR A 445 24.41 5.21 5.33
N VAL A 446 23.68 5.00 6.43
CA VAL A 446 22.35 5.60 6.67
C VAL A 446 22.47 6.67 7.75
N PRO A 447 22.03 7.92 7.52
CA PRO A 447 22.12 8.98 8.52
C PRO A 447 21.25 8.69 9.76
N VAL A 448 21.72 9.12 10.93
CA VAL A 448 21.00 9.07 12.21
C VAL A 448 21.28 10.32 13.05
N ASP A 449 20.37 10.63 13.97
CA ASP A 449 20.55 11.68 14.98
C ASP A 449 21.28 11.13 16.20
N LEU A 450 22.25 11.89 16.73
CA LEU A 450 22.93 11.58 17.98
C LEU A 450 22.59 12.62 19.07
N CYS A 451 23.17 12.44 20.25
CA CYS A 451 23.02 13.37 21.36
C CYS A 451 23.33 14.82 20.96
N ASN A 452 22.56 15.77 21.53
CA ASN A 452 22.65 17.21 21.22
C ASN A 452 22.37 17.58 19.75
N SER A 453 21.58 16.78 19.04
CA SER A 453 21.32 16.96 17.61
C SER A 453 22.59 16.91 16.77
N THR A 454 23.64 16.22 17.23
CA THR A 454 24.86 16.03 16.45
C THR A 454 24.67 14.93 15.43
N LYS A 455 25.35 15.03 14.30
CA LYS A 455 25.18 14.05 13.23
C LYS A 455 25.90 12.73 13.51
N GLY A 456 25.25 11.63 13.16
CA GLY A 456 25.86 10.31 13.02
C GLY A 456 25.36 9.55 11.80
N ARG A 457 25.86 8.33 11.66
CA ARG A 457 25.38 7.36 10.67
C ARG A 457 25.50 5.93 11.16
N LEU A 458 24.65 5.06 10.61
CA LEU A 458 24.81 3.62 10.67
C LEU A 458 25.66 3.18 9.48
N TYR A 459 26.78 2.51 9.74
CA TYR A 459 27.47 1.71 8.73
C TYR A 459 27.00 0.26 8.85
N ILE A 460 26.35 -0.24 7.78
CA ILE A 460 25.69 -1.54 7.75
C ILE A 460 26.38 -2.40 6.69
N THR A 461 26.92 -3.55 7.10
CA THR A 461 27.56 -4.50 6.17
C THR A 461 26.55 -5.46 5.56
N THR A 462 26.95 -6.16 4.49
CA THR A 462 26.15 -7.24 3.87
C THR A 462 25.90 -8.43 4.81
N THR A 463 26.73 -8.62 5.83
CA THR A 463 26.51 -9.64 6.88
C THR A 463 25.53 -9.18 7.95
N GLY A 464 25.03 -7.94 7.86
CA GLY A 464 24.09 -7.34 8.79
C GLY A 464 24.74 -6.70 10.02
N VAL A 465 26.08 -6.69 10.13
CA VAL A 465 26.75 -6.01 11.24
C VAL A 465 26.49 -4.51 11.09
N VAL A 466 26.00 -3.89 12.16
CA VAL A 466 25.74 -2.45 12.22
C VAL A 466 26.72 -1.80 13.18
N THR A 467 27.37 -0.72 12.75
CA THR A 467 28.19 0.13 13.62
C THR A 467 27.71 1.57 13.56
N VAL A 468 27.68 2.25 14.70
CA VAL A 468 27.36 3.68 14.78
C VAL A 468 28.65 4.49 14.62
N GLN A 469 28.63 5.45 13.72
CA GLN A 469 29.74 6.37 13.49
C GLN A 469 29.27 7.79 13.80
N ALA A 470 30.00 8.49 14.66
CA ALA A 470 29.76 9.89 15.00
C ALA A 470 30.64 10.79 14.14
N SER A 471 30.10 11.95 13.74
CA SER A 471 30.84 12.97 12.97
C SER A 471 31.97 13.64 13.76
N THR A 472 31.83 13.71 15.08
CA THR A 472 32.76 14.42 15.97
C THR A 472 33.33 13.48 17.04
N ALA A 473 32.54 13.15 18.06
CA ALA A 473 32.96 12.32 19.18
C ALA A 473 31.99 11.15 19.38
N PHE A 474 32.54 9.94 19.59
CA PHE A 474 31.73 8.75 19.85
C PHE A 474 30.88 8.87 21.12
N SER A 475 31.25 9.75 22.07
CA SER A 475 30.44 10.07 23.25
C SER A 475 29.04 10.58 22.91
N ASN A 476 28.84 11.17 21.74
CA ASN A 476 27.51 11.57 21.29
C ASN A 476 26.63 10.35 21.01
N ALA A 477 27.19 9.30 20.40
CA ALA A 477 26.50 8.04 20.15
C ALA A 477 26.29 7.24 21.45
N GLN A 478 27.23 7.29 22.39
CA GLN A 478 27.10 6.70 23.73
C GLN A 478 25.90 7.30 24.47
N CYS A 479 25.77 8.63 24.46
CA CYS A 479 24.66 9.34 25.09
C CYS A 479 23.30 9.00 24.44
N PHE A 480 23.22 9.04 23.11
CA PHE A 480 21.97 8.86 22.37
C PHE A 480 22.25 8.59 20.88
N THR A 481 21.56 7.59 20.32
CA THR A 481 21.47 7.37 18.88
C THR A 481 20.00 7.11 18.54
N SER A 482 19.36 8.03 17.84
CA SER A 482 18.02 7.81 17.30
C SER A 482 18.10 6.92 16.07
N LEU A 483 17.25 5.90 16.01
CA LEU A 483 17.03 5.12 14.80
C LEU A 483 15.75 5.57 14.09
N ASP A 484 15.00 6.51 14.66
CA ASP A 484 13.78 7.01 14.04
C ASP A 484 14.08 7.75 12.72
N GLY A 485 13.37 7.36 11.67
CA GLY A 485 13.55 7.90 10.32
C GLY A 485 14.72 7.31 9.54
N ALA A 486 15.61 6.56 10.20
CA ALA A 486 16.61 5.77 9.48
C ALA A 486 15.91 4.70 8.64
N SER A 487 16.25 4.64 7.36
CA SER A 487 15.68 3.65 6.44
C SER A 487 16.61 3.36 5.27
N PHE A 488 16.43 2.21 4.62
CA PHE A 488 17.13 1.90 3.37
C PHE A 488 16.38 0.87 2.53
N VAL A 489 16.62 0.86 1.22
CA VAL A 489 15.97 -0.08 0.28
C VAL A 489 16.70 -1.42 0.26
N ILE A 490 15.99 -2.51 0.59
CA ILE A 490 16.58 -3.83 0.80
C ILE A 490 16.95 -4.56 -0.49
N SER A 491 16.29 -4.31 -1.62
CA SER A 491 16.42 -5.12 -2.86
C SER A 491 16.38 -4.29 -4.16
N GLY A 492 16.96 -4.83 -5.24
CA GLY A 492 17.24 -4.16 -6.52
C GLY A 492 16.19 -4.28 -7.63
N THR A 493 15.12 -5.06 -7.43
CA THR A 493 14.05 -5.18 -8.44
C THR A 493 13.23 -3.90 -8.52
N GLY A 494 13.10 -3.33 -9.71
CA GLY A 494 12.37 -2.07 -9.94
C GLY A 494 13.18 -0.79 -9.70
N THR A 495 14.51 -0.90 -9.47
CA THR A 495 15.38 0.28 -9.31
C THR A 495 15.93 0.76 -10.65
N THR A 496 15.98 2.08 -10.85
CA THR A 496 16.59 2.72 -12.02
C THR A 496 17.99 3.21 -11.68
N THR A 497 19.00 2.83 -12.48
CA THR A 497 20.37 3.32 -12.33
C THR A 497 20.44 4.81 -12.64
N LEU A 498 21.16 5.58 -11.83
CA LEU A 498 21.38 7.00 -12.03
C LEU A 498 22.63 7.23 -12.88
N ALA A 499 22.48 7.95 -14.00
CA ALA A 499 23.61 8.33 -14.84
C ALA A 499 24.34 9.53 -14.21
N LEU A 500 25.51 9.25 -13.63
CA LEU A 500 26.38 10.26 -13.04
C LEU A 500 27.08 11.08 -14.12
N THR A 501 27.36 12.35 -13.81
CA THR A 501 28.00 13.34 -14.70
C THR A 501 29.15 14.03 -13.98
N ASN A 502 29.90 14.91 -14.66
CA ASN A 502 30.91 15.79 -14.02
C ASN A 502 31.89 15.06 -13.09
N GLY A 503 32.47 13.94 -13.57
CA GLY A 503 33.48 13.18 -12.84
C GLY A 503 32.97 12.34 -11.66
N TRP A 504 31.67 12.41 -11.34
CA TRP A 504 31.09 11.56 -10.30
C TRP A 504 31.14 10.09 -10.69
N VAL A 505 31.67 9.25 -9.80
CA VAL A 505 31.72 7.79 -9.92
C VAL A 505 30.90 7.13 -8.82
N GLY A 506 30.29 5.98 -9.12
CA GLY A 506 29.45 5.24 -8.18
C GLY A 506 30.21 4.19 -7.38
N ALA A 507 29.56 3.66 -6.35
CA ALA A 507 30.01 2.53 -5.53
C ALA A 507 31.37 2.69 -4.81
N PRO A 508 31.72 3.87 -4.24
CA PRO A 508 32.91 3.99 -3.39
C PRO A 508 32.74 3.14 -2.10
N PHE A 509 33.85 2.71 -1.49
CA PHE A 509 33.85 1.96 -0.21
C PHE A 509 32.94 0.72 -0.17
N SER A 510 32.86 -0.02 -1.29
CA SER A 510 32.03 -1.24 -1.42
C SER A 510 30.52 -1.02 -1.22
N THR A 511 30.06 0.22 -1.46
CA THR A 511 28.64 0.55 -1.50
C THR A 511 27.99 0.16 -2.84
N GLY A 512 26.67 0.30 -2.93
CA GLY A 512 25.96 0.08 -4.19
C GLY A 512 26.18 1.21 -5.20
N ILE A 513 25.97 0.89 -6.48
CA ILE A 513 25.87 1.92 -7.53
C ILE A 513 24.63 2.81 -7.33
N PRO A 514 24.71 4.13 -7.58
CA PRO A 514 23.60 5.07 -7.44
C PRO A 514 22.36 4.65 -8.21
N ARG A 515 21.24 4.52 -7.51
CA ARG A 515 19.93 4.13 -8.06
C ARG A 515 18.80 4.90 -7.39
N ALA A 516 17.66 4.96 -8.07
CA ALA A 516 16.41 5.48 -7.54
C ALA A 516 15.27 4.45 -7.71
N VAL A 517 14.32 4.46 -6.78
CA VAL A 517 13.05 3.73 -6.88
C VAL A 517 11.93 4.62 -6.36
N ASN A 518 10.75 4.56 -6.97
CA ASN A 518 9.58 5.31 -6.55
C ASN A 518 8.59 4.31 -5.96
N LEU A 519 8.34 4.42 -4.66
CA LEU A 519 7.45 3.56 -3.90
C LEU A 519 6.34 4.44 -3.35
N ASN A 520 5.12 4.23 -3.85
CA ASN A 520 3.93 4.96 -3.40
C ASN A 520 4.08 6.51 -3.45
N GLY A 521 4.78 7.04 -4.46
CA GLY A 521 4.96 8.49 -4.61
C GLY A 521 6.17 9.06 -3.87
N VAL A 522 6.87 8.25 -3.08
CA VAL A 522 8.13 8.60 -2.41
C VAL A 522 9.30 7.99 -3.20
N VAL A 523 10.24 8.84 -3.62
CA VAL A 523 11.51 8.40 -4.21
C VAL A 523 12.45 8.03 -3.08
N HIS A 524 13.01 6.83 -3.16
CA HIS A 524 14.13 6.38 -2.35
C HIS A 524 15.37 6.32 -3.23
N LEU A 525 16.42 7.01 -2.80
CA LEU A 525 17.74 6.90 -3.39
C LEU A 525 18.54 5.81 -2.64
N LYS A 526 19.52 5.23 -3.33
CA LYS A 526 20.40 4.21 -2.77
C LYS A 526 21.75 4.18 -3.46
N GLY A 527 22.72 3.55 -2.81
CA GLY A 527 24.11 3.50 -3.22
C GLY A 527 24.87 4.76 -2.80
N ALA A 528 26.09 4.90 -3.28
CA ALA A 528 26.90 6.10 -3.02
C ALA A 528 27.69 6.53 -4.24
N MET A 529 28.17 7.77 -4.18
CA MET A 529 28.97 8.39 -5.22
C MET A 529 30.14 9.19 -4.63
N GLY A 530 31.16 9.44 -5.45
CA GLY A 530 32.34 10.24 -5.10
C GLY A 530 33.06 10.76 -6.34
N SER A 531 34.22 11.38 -6.15
CA SER A 531 35.14 11.93 -7.16
C SER A 531 34.58 13.05 -8.06
N GLY A 532 33.44 13.65 -7.71
CA GLY A 532 32.84 14.73 -8.50
C GLY A 532 33.76 15.93 -8.70
N THR A 533 33.74 16.52 -9.90
CA THR A 533 34.49 17.76 -10.21
C THR A 533 33.64 19.03 -10.09
N SER A 534 32.32 18.88 -9.93
CA SER A 534 31.37 19.97 -9.67
C SER A 534 30.21 19.48 -8.80
N THR A 535 29.44 20.41 -8.22
CA THR A 535 28.28 20.07 -7.39
C THR A 535 27.16 19.36 -8.16
N SER A 536 27.02 19.56 -9.47
CA SER A 536 26.05 18.83 -10.30
C SER A 536 26.45 17.37 -10.46
N ALA A 537 25.60 16.46 -9.97
CA ALA A 537 25.90 15.04 -9.91
C ALA A 537 25.21 14.23 -11.01
N PHE A 538 23.89 14.37 -11.16
CA PHE A 538 23.10 13.63 -12.14
C PHE A 538 21.77 14.32 -12.42
N THR A 539 21.03 13.80 -13.40
CA THR A 539 19.63 14.20 -13.68
C THR A 539 18.70 13.02 -13.44
N LEU A 540 17.66 13.21 -12.63
CA LEU A 540 16.62 12.23 -12.39
C LEU A 540 15.79 11.97 -13.66
N PRO A 541 15.50 10.69 -13.98
CA PRO A 541 14.52 10.35 -15.01
C PRO A 541 13.15 10.94 -14.67
N VAL A 542 12.32 11.22 -15.69
CA VAL A 542 11.05 11.96 -15.55
C VAL A 542 10.12 11.39 -14.46
N GLY A 543 10.04 10.07 -14.32
CA GLY A 543 9.21 9.42 -13.30
C GLY A 543 9.66 9.58 -11.83
N PHE A 544 10.82 10.20 -11.59
CA PHE A 544 11.38 10.43 -10.24
C PHE A 544 11.48 11.91 -9.89
N ARG A 545 11.09 12.82 -10.79
CA ARG A 545 11.28 14.27 -10.59
C ARG A 545 10.25 14.79 -9.59
N PRO A 546 10.65 15.63 -8.61
CA PRO A 546 9.70 16.26 -7.71
C PRO A 546 8.94 17.39 -8.42
N ALA A 547 7.74 17.73 -7.93
CA ALA A 547 6.98 18.87 -8.44
C ALA A 547 7.57 20.23 -8.06
N THR A 548 8.34 20.28 -6.96
CA THR A 548 8.98 21.47 -6.40
C THR A 548 10.45 21.18 -6.09
N THR A 549 11.25 22.20 -5.80
CA THR A 549 12.61 21.95 -5.30
C THR A 549 12.54 21.18 -3.99
N VAL A 550 13.42 20.20 -3.83
CA VAL A 550 13.55 19.33 -2.66
C VAL A 550 14.96 19.43 -2.09
N TYR A 551 15.06 19.41 -0.77
CA TYR A 551 16.33 19.42 -0.04
C TYR A 551 16.43 18.16 0.83
N ALA A 552 17.01 17.10 0.28
CA ALA A 552 17.09 15.80 0.95
C ALA A 552 18.45 15.63 1.66
N PRO A 553 18.49 15.34 2.97
CA PRO A 553 19.74 15.13 3.69
C PRO A 553 20.49 13.91 3.16
N VAL A 554 21.81 13.99 3.10
CA VAL A 554 22.72 12.88 2.75
C VAL A 554 23.91 12.84 3.69
N ASP A 555 24.57 11.69 3.74
CA ASP A 555 25.80 11.51 4.50
C ASP A 555 27.04 11.68 3.63
N MET A 556 28.11 12.24 4.21
CA MET A 556 29.35 12.52 3.50
C MET A 556 30.57 11.89 4.19
N CYS A 557 31.76 12.13 3.62
CA CYS A 557 33.02 11.64 4.17
C CYS A 557 33.17 12.03 5.67
N GLY A 558 33.60 11.07 6.49
CA GLY A 558 33.73 11.28 7.94
C GLY A 558 32.40 11.47 8.69
N ALA A 559 31.26 11.03 8.13
CA ALA A 559 29.92 11.27 8.67
C ALA A 559 29.52 12.76 8.74
N THR A 560 30.15 13.60 7.91
CA THR A 560 29.83 15.05 7.85
C THR A 560 28.47 15.31 7.18
N ASN A 561 27.90 16.48 7.42
CA ASN A 561 26.59 16.82 6.87
C ASN A 561 26.62 17.32 5.42
N GLY A 562 25.50 17.10 4.74
CA GLY A 562 25.23 17.66 3.44
C GLY A 562 23.84 17.28 2.96
N ARG A 563 23.49 17.78 1.78
CA ARG A 563 22.17 17.57 1.17
C ARG A 563 22.25 17.47 -0.34
N LEU A 564 21.23 16.85 -0.90
CA LEU A 564 20.89 16.95 -2.31
C LEU A 564 19.92 18.10 -2.51
N ILE A 565 20.20 18.94 -3.49
CA ILE A 565 19.25 19.92 -4.02
C ILE A 565 18.71 19.34 -5.32
N ILE A 566 17.43 19.01 -5.31
CA ILE A 566 16.75 18.31 -6.40
C ILE A 566 15.70 19.25 -6.99
N GLN A 567 15.91 19.67 -8.23
CA GLN A 567 15.02 20.61 -8.92
C GLN A 567 13.87 19.88 -9.64
N PRO A 568 12.74 20.56 -9.95
CA PRO A 568 11.65 19.97 -10.74
C PRO A 568 12.07 19.48 -12.13
N THR A 569 13.14 20.05 -12.68
CA THR A 569 13.76 19.60 -13.95
C THR A 569 14.43 18.23 -13.83
N GLY A 570 14.60 17.71 -12.62
CA GLY A 570 15.34 16.52 -12.28
C GLY A 570 16.83 16.76 -12.05
N ALA A 571 17.34 17.97 -12.25
CA ALA A 571 18.74 18.27 -11.97
C ALA A 571 19.04 18.08 -10.47
N VAL A 572 20.07 17.30 -10.15
CA VAL A 572 20.51 17.03 -8.79
C VAL A 572 21.92 17.58 -8.58
N SER A 573 22.06 18.40 -7.54
CA SER A 573 23.36 18.89 -7.08
C SER A 573 23.58 18.56 -5.61
N VAL A 574 24.85 18.45 -5.22
CA VAL A 574 25.28 18.12 -3.86
C VAL A 574 25.80 19.38 -3.19
N GLN A 575 25.32 19.66 -1.99
CA GLN A 575 25.84 20.71 -1.13
C GLN A 575 26.38 20.09 0.16
N ALA A 576 27.67 20.28 0.41
CA ALA A 576 28.29 19.93 1.69
C ALA A 576 28.11 21.07 2.69
N GLU A 577 28.03 20.73 3.98
CA GLU A 577 27.93 21.70 5.08
C GLU A 577 29.17 22.61 5.17
N THR A 578 30.36 22.02 5.04
CA THR A 578 31.64 22.72 5.28
C THR A 578 32.46 22.86 4.00
N SER A 579 32.82 21.76 3.36
CA SER A 579 33.66 21.75 2.16
C SER A 579 33.16 20.74 1.14
N PHE A 580 33.15 21.14 -0.14
CA PHE A 580 32.82 20.25 -1.24
C PHE A 580 33.72 19.00 -1.30
N SER A 581 34.96 19.07 -0.78
CA SER A 581 35.86 17.92 -0.68
C SER A 581 35.27 16.74 0.10
N ASN A 582 34.37 17.00 1.05
CA ASN A 582 33.68 15.93 1.79
C ASN A 582 32.77 15.13 0.85
N ALA A 583 32.03 15.83 -0.01
CA ALA A 583 31.16 15.23 -1.02
C ALA A 583 31.99 14.50 -2.10
N GLN A 584 33.14 15.07 -2.49
CA GLN A 584 34.08 14.43 -3.43
C GLN A 584 34.66 13.14 -2.87
N CYS A 585 35.01 13.11 -1.58
CA CYS A 585 35.46 11.89 -0.94
C CYS A 585 34.33 10.83 -0.92
N PHE A 586 33.14 11.23 -0.46
CA PHE A 586 32.01 10.31 -0.30
C PHE A 586 30.69 11.06 -0.19
N THR A 587 29.66 10.61 -0.91
CA THR A 587 28.26 11.01 -0.72
C THR A 587 27.38 9.76 -0.73
N SER A 588 26.82 9.40 0.43
CA SER A 588 25.83 8.33 0.55
C SER A 588 24.47 8.82 0.08
N LEU A 589 23.82 8.04 -0.78
CA LEU A 589 22.42 8.22 -1.13
C LEU A 589 21.50 7.31 -0.30
N ASP A 590 22.06 6.41 0.50
CA ASP A 590 21.29 5.48 1.31
C ASP A 590 20.53 6.23 2.42
N GLY A 591 19.21 6.03 2.46
CA GLY A 591 18.31 6.73 3.39
C GLY A 591 17.83 8.09 2.90
N ALA A 592 18.36 8.62 1.80
CA ALA A 592 17.83 9.84 1.20
C ALA A 592 16.50 9.56 0.48
N THR A 593 15.45 10.25 0.90
CA THR A 593 14.10 10.09 0.34
C THR A 593 13.42 11.43 0.11
N PHE A 594 12.43 11.48 -0.78
CA PHE A 594 11.58 12.66 -0.97
C PHE A 594 10.28 12.32 -1.71
N ALA A 595 9.25 13.15 -1.53
CA ALA A 595 7.96 12.98 -2.21
C ALA A 595 7.96 13.62 -3.62
N THR A 596 7.41 12.90 -4.60
CA THR A 596 7.30 13.39 -6.00
C THR A 596 6.16 14.39 -6.20
N SER A 597 5.05 14.24 -5.47
CA SER A 597 3.80 14.99 -5.66
C SER A 597 3.23 15.48 -4.33
N THR A 598 2.30 16.43 -4.37
CA THR A 598 1.50 16.87 -3.21
C THR A 598 0.25 16.01 -3.01
N VAL A 599 -0.13 15.20 -4.00
CA VAL A 599 -1.27 14.29 -3.89
C VAL A 599 -0.99 13.26 -2.80
N GLY A 600 -1.89 13.14 -1.82
CA GLY A 600 -1.75 12.25 -0.65
C GLY A 600 -1.27 12.94 0.62
N PHE A 601 -0.56 14.06 0.50
CA PHE A 601 -0.04 14.82 1.64
C PHE A 601 -1.08 15.81 2.19
N THR A 602 -1.32 15.75 3.50
CA THR A 602 -2.16 16.69 4.25
C THR A 602 -1.31 17.85 4.78
N PRO A 603 -1.60 19.11 4.42
CA PRO A 603 -0.89 20.27 4.96
C PRO A 603 -0.95 20.32 6.49
N VAL A 604 0.16 20.71 7.12
CA VAL A 604 0.19 20.96 8.57
C VAL A 604 -0.03 22.44 8.86
N THR A 605 -0.74 22.74 9.96
CA THR A 605 -0.94 24.12 10.41
C THR A 605 0.28 24.56 11.22
N LEU A 606 1.06 25.48 10.65
CA LEU A 606 2.22 26.07 11.31
C LEU A 606 1.79 27.08 12.39
N VAL A 607 2.55 27.14 13.48
CA VAL A 607 2.31 28.02 14.64
C VAL A 607 3.57 28.82 14.98
N ASN A 608 3.49 29.71 15.97
CA ASN A 608 4.66 30.41 16.53
C ASN A 608 5.55 31.10 15.48
N GLY A 609 4.93 31.78 14.51
CA GLY A 609 5.63 32.51 13.45
C GLY A 609 6.28 31.63 12.38
N TRP A 610 6.18 30.31 12.48
CA TRP A 610 6.63 29.42 11.40
C TRP A 610 5.79 29.62 10.15
N THR A 611 6.47 29.68 9.01
CA THR A 611 5.87 29.80 7.68
C THR A 611 6.47 28.75 6.74
N ASN A 612 5.80 28.46 5.62
CA ASN A 612 6.38 27.64 4.57
C ASN A 612 7.62 28.35 3.99
N ALA A 613 8.72 27.63 3.82
CA ALA A 613 10.00 28.25 3.50
C ALA A 613 10.02 28.88 2.08
N PRO A 614 10.66 30.05 1.93
CA PRO A 614 10.74 30.75 0.65
C PRO A 614 11.87 30.21 -0.24
N PHE A 615 11.75 29.00 -0.80
CA PHE A 615 12.79 28.44 -1.70
C PHE A 615 12.23 27.60 -2.86
N SER A 616 11.02 27.93 -3.31
CA SER A 616 10.27 27.12 -4.30
C SER A 616 10.10 25.67 -3.86
N THR A 617 10.10 25.42 -2.55
CA THR A 617 9.78 24.13 -1.93
C THR A 617 8.27 23.96 -1.84
N SER A 618 7.81 22.73 -1.63
CA SER A 618 6.41 22.50 -1.27
C SER A 618 6.08 23.05 0.12
N ASN A 619 4.79 23.30 0.35
CA ASN A 619 4.29 23.58 1.70
C ASN A 619 4.51 22.37 2.62
N ALA A 620 4.72 22.65 3.90
CA ALA A 620 4.85 21.65 4.94
C ALA A 620 3.59 20.77 5.01
N ALA A 621 3.77 19.48 4.85
CA ALA A 621 2.68 18.51 4.82
C ALA A 621 3.16 17.13 5.27
N ILE A 622 2.22 16.27 5.63
CA ILE A 622 2.48 14.90 6.06
C ILE A 622 1.59 13.90 5.32
N GLU A 623 2.06 12.66 5.19
CA GLU A 623 1.25 11.53 4.75
C GLU A 623 1.58 10.30 5.60
N ASN A 624 0.56 9.56 6.03
CA ASN A 624 0.75 8.27 6.71
C ASN A 624 0.61 7.14 5.67
N LEU A 625 1.75 6.53 5.32
CA LEU A 625 1.83 5.41 4.41
C LEU A 625 2.18 4.15 5.21
N SER A 626 1.18 3.28 5.40
CA SER A 626 1.37 1.97 6.04
C SER A 626 2.01 2.02 7.44
N GLY A 627 1.71 3.06 8.23
CA GLY A 627 2.25 3.23 9.59
C GLY A 627 3.56 4.04 9.65
N ILE A 628 4.06 4.51 8.50
CA ILE A 628 5.17 5.45 8.41
C ILE A 628 4.62 6.83 8.05
N VAL A 629 4.88 7.82 8.90
CA VAL A 629 4.58 9.21 8.61
C VAL A 629 5.74 9.80 7.83
N TYR A 630 5.49 10.19 6.58
CA TYR A 630 6.42 10.92 5.74
C TYR A 630 6.14 12.40 5.84
N PHE A 631 7.20 13.20 5.95
CA PHE A 631 7.12 14.64 5.83
C PHE A 631 7.53 15.11 4.44
N LYS A 632 7.04 16.30 4.11
CA LYS A 632 7.35 16.98 2.85
C LYS A 632 7.41 18.49 3.07
N GLY A 633 8.22 19.15 2.24
CA GLY A 633 8.30 20.60 2.16
C GLY A 633 9.33 21.16 3.11
N ALA A 634 9.28 22.47 3.34
CA ALA A 634 10.21 23.15 4.23
C ALA A 634 9.53 24.29 4.98
N ILE A 635 10.08 24.63 6.13
CA ILE A 635 9.59 25.69 7.03
C ILE A 635 10.70 26.68 7.38
N ALA A 636 10.31 27.91 7.74
CA ALA A 636 11.22 28.99 8.15
C ALA A 636 10.53 29.98 9.11
N SER A 637 11.30 30.95 9.60
CA SER A 637 10.86 32.14 10.34
C SER A 637 10.26 31.92 11.74
N GLY A 638 10.35 30.71 12.30
CA GLY A 638 9.84 30.41 13.63
C GLY A 638 10.38 31.31 14.74
N THR A 639 9.54 31.69 15.69
CA THR A 639 9.96 32.45 16.89
C THR A 639 10.29 31.56 18.08
N THR A 640 9.77 30.33 18.10
CA THR A 640 10.08 29.29 19.08
C THR A 640 10.30 27.95 18.39
N ALA A 641 10.90 26.98 19.11
CA ALA A 641 11.21 25.67 18.55
C ALA A 641 9.96 24.91 18.04
N THR A 642 8.81 25.09 18.68
CA THR A 642 7.57 24.39 18.31
C THR A 642 6.98 24.92 17.01
N ALA A 643 6.94 24.07 15.98
CA ALA A 643 6.56 24.43 14.63
C ALA A 643 5.08 24.14 14.30
N PHE A 644 4.57 22.98 14.71
CA PHE A 644 3.18 22.57 14.47
C PHE A 644 2.80 21.38 15.37
N THR A 645 1.54 20.96 15.27
CA THR A 645 1.02 19.74 15.93
C THR A 645 0.47 18.78 14.89
N LEU A 646 0.85 17.51 15.01
CA LEU A 646 0.38 16.44 14.14
C LEU A 646 -1.12 16.13 14.39
N PRO A 647 -1.89 15.82 13.33
CA PRO A 647 -3.22 15.24 13.43
C PRO A 647 -3.20 13.96 14.28
N VAL A 648 -4.30 13.66 14.99
CA VAL A 648 -4.38 12.54 15.94
C VAL A 648 -3.94 11.19 15.33
N GLY A 649 -4.31 10.91 14.07
CA GLY A 649 -3.92 9.68 13.36
C GLY A 649 -2.46 9.60 12.89
N SER A 650 -1.65 10.61 13.20
CA SER A 650 -0.22 10.68 12.85
C SER A 650 0.67 10.95 14.06
N ARG A 651 0.14 10.86 15.29
CA ARG A 651 0.92 11.09 16.52
C ARG A 651 1.63 9.80 16.92
N PRO A 652 2.93 9.85 17.24
CA PRO A 652 3.63 8.66 17.70
C PRO A 652 3.16 8.24 19.09
N SER A 653 3.30 6.95 19.38
CA SER A 653 3.05 6.37 20.71
C SER A 653 4.14 6.67 21.75
N THR A 654 5.32 7.08 21.30
CA THR A 654 6.48 7.47 22.13
C THR A 654 7.11 8.76 21.57
N ASN A 655 8.10 9.35 22.25
CA ASN A 655 8.83 10.47 21.65
C ASN A 655 9.69 9.96 20.48
N VAL A 656 9.79 10.77 19.43
CA VAL A 656 10.52 10.44 18.20
C VAL A 656 11.50 11.56 17.88
N TYR A 657 12.70 11.19 17.43
CA TYR A 657 13.77 12.13 17.06
C TYR A 657 14.24 11.87 15.63
N VAL A 658 13.86 12.72 14.69
CA VAL A 658 14.15 12.52 13.25
C VAL A 658 15.14 13.58 12.79
N SER A 659 16.24 13.18 12.15
CA SER A 659 17.18 14.12 11.54
C SER A 659 16.53 14.95 10.44
N VAL A 660 16.83 16.24 10.40
CA VAL A 660 16.44 17.15 9.33
C VAL A 660 17.62 18.02 8.92
N ASP A 661 17.52 18.58 7.72
CA ASP A 661 18.47 19.54 7.20
C ASP A 661 18.03 20.97 7.56
N THR A 662 18.98 21.82 7.96
CA THR A 662 18.73 23.24 8.21
C THR A 662 19.58 24.14 7.31
N CYS A 663 19.52 25.46 7.50
CA CYS A 663 20.22 26.44 6.68
C CYS A 663 21.71 26.07 6.46
N ASN A 664 22.20 26.26 5.23
CA ASN A 664 23.57 25.88 4.82
C ASN A 664 23.93 24.41 4.98
N ALA A 665 22.92 23.54 4.93
CA ALA A 665 23.09 22.11 5.16
C ALA A 665 23.64 21.77 6.55
N THR A 666 23.32 22.56 7.59
CA THR A 666 23.67 22.22 8.98
C THR A 666 22.70 21.20 9.54
N ASN A 667 23.16 20.35 10.46
CA ASN A 667 22.31 19.32 11.04
C ASN A 667 21.25 19.89 11.99
N GLY A 668 20.06 19.31 11.95
CA GLY A 668 19.01 19.53 12.92
C GLY A 668 18.19 18.26 13.15
N ARG A 669 17.19 18.36 14.01
CA ARG A 669 16.23 17.29 14.25
C ARG A 669 14.84 17.81 14.57
N LEU A 670 13.84 16.99 14.31
CA LEU A 670 12.50 17.13 14.85
C LEU A 670 12.39 16.31 16.13
N LEU A 671 12.01 16.95 17.22
CA LEU A 671 11.44 16.28 18.39
C LEU A 671 9.92 16.24 18.22
N ILE A 672 9.37 15.04 18.17
CA ILE A 672 7.93 14.79 18.07
C ILE A 672 7.48 14.09 19.33
N THR A 673 6.57 14.72 20.09
CA THR A 673 6.05 14.14 21.33
C THR A 673 4.82 13.28 21.08
N THR A 674 4.41 12.49 22.08
CA THR A 674 3.17 11.68 22.03
C THR A 674 1.89 12.52 21.88
N ALA A 675 1.94 13.80 22.26
CA ALA A 675 0.86 14.75 22.00
C ALA A 675 0.80 15.22 20.54
N GLY A 676 1.77 14.83 19.71
CA GLY A 676 1.94 15.25 18.33
C GLY A 676 2.65 16.59 18.17
N THR A 677 3.17 17.20 19.24
CA THR A 677 3.90 18.47 19.16
C THR A 677 5.22 18.26 18.44
N VAL A 678 5.46 18.99 17.35
CA VAL A 678 6.69 18.95 16.56
C VAL A 678 7.52 20.18 16.86
N SER A 679 8.74 19.97 17.36
CA SER A 679 9.70 21.04 17.65
C SER A 679 11.02 20.83 16.90
N VAL A 680 11.54 21.89 16.29
CA VAL A 680 12.83 21.86 15.58
C VAL A 680 13.95 22.17 16.56
N GLN A 681 14.98 21.32 16.57
CA GLN A 681 16.22 21.50 17.33
C GLN A 681 17.41 21.50 16.36
N THR A 682 18.44 22.26 16.67
CA THR A 682 19.62 22.44 15.80
C THR A 682 20.88 22.07 16.55
N GLU A 683 21.89 21.57 15.83
CA GLU A 683 23.22 21.33 16.40
C GLU A 683 23.91 22.63 16.84
N ALA A 684 23.71 23.69 16.06
CA ALA A 684 24.27 25.02 16.30
C ALA A 684 23.20 25.98 16.85
N ALA A 685 23.07 27.16 16.26
CA ALA A 685 22.10 28.16 16.69
C ALA A 685 20.70 27.90 16.10
N PHE A 686 19.66 28.19 16.90
CA PHE A 686 18.27 28.11 16.44
C PHE A 686 18.00 28.97 15.19
N SER A 687 18.80 30.02 14.97
CA SER A 687 18.76 30.84 13.74
C SER A 687 18.95 30.03 12.46
N ASN A 688 19.63 28.89 12.50
CA ASN A 688 19.73 28.00 11.34
C ASN A 688 18.38 27.41 10.96
N ALA A 689 17.59 26.98 11.96
CA ALA A 689 16.24 26.50 11.73
C ALA A 689 15.28 27.64 11.32
N GLN A 690 15.47 28.85 11.86
CA GLN A 690 14.70 30.04 11.47
C GLN A 690 14.98 30.46 10.02
N CYS A 691 16.22 30.32 9.55
CA CYS A 691 16.57 30.56 8.16
C CYS A 691 15.88 29.53 7.24
N PHE A 692 16.02 28.25 7.55
CA PHE A 692 15.50 27.16 6.73
C PHE A 692 15.52 25.84 7.51
N THR A 693 14.44 25.07 7.45
CA THR A 693 14.38 23.67 7.89
C THR A 693 13.69 22.85 6.81
N SER A 694 14.40 21.92 6.18
CA SER A 694 13.81 20.95 5.27
C SER A 694 13.11 19.86 6.05
N LEU A 695 11.88 19.57 5.68
CA LEU A 695 11.16 18.38 6.14
C LEU A 695 11.25 17.25 5.11
N ASP A 696 11.79 17.52 3.91
CA ASP A 696 11.96 16.50 2.88
C ASP A 696 12.96 15.42 3.35
N GLY A 697 12.55 14.17 3.23
CA GLY A 697 13.34 13.02 3.66
C GLY A 697 13.17 12.65 5.13
N ALA A 698 12.51 13.50 5.93
CA ALA A 698 12.12 13.13 7.29
C ALA A 698 10.94 12.16 7.27
N SER A 699 11.03 11.10 8.08
CA SER A 699 9.94 10.15 8.30
C SER A 699 10.07 9.49 9.67
N PHE A 700 9.00 8.86 10.17
CA PHE A 700 9.07 8.02 11.36
C PHE A 700 7.94 6.99 11.40
N ALA A 701 8.08 5.98 12.25
CA ALA A 701 7.08 4.96 12.49
C ALA A 701 6.18 5.30 13.69
N LEU A 702 4.88 5.01 13.59
CA LEU A 702 3.90 5.26 14.66
C LEU A 702 4.03 4.33 15.88
#